data_AF-A0AAW0BXB6-F1
#
_entry.id   AF-A0AAW0BXB6-F1
#
_cell.length_a   1.000
_cell.length_b   1.000
_cell.length_c   1.000
_cell.angle_alpha   90.00
_cell.angle_beta   90.00
_cell.angle_gamma   90.00
#
_symmetry.space_group_name_H-M   'P 1'
#
loop_
_entity.id
_entity.type
_entity.pdbx_description
1 polymer ?
#
loop_
_entity_poly.entity_id
_entity_poly.type
_entity_poly.pdbx_seq_one_letter_code
_entity_poly.pdbx_strand_id
1 'polypeptide(L)'
;MDARHVVDAYLTESRTTFPNNTRAIKALQSLGPPPTSPDIENPSPAVWKALQAITALADNVVPGPGRKPAQSKAETANVIRGSWSSCIGLWVRMFLENFIPEKAYFSVPSSSAGKRFLIIVFGVLPMLLVFPSFTSDETQVVRELKGVSPNFPRLLIKPFLFQLERDHPDFTWAGWGRALGGTLFYNDNDLSQVMKEIAVSAKKPLHRLFIDYLQRQCKAFREDFYTMGNVRYAIIFFKFCAEPSYSSVRDFTFNGGPAALTRVIASLVIRKRTLLHIPDESPAFQDAYACVGLALSRLKDVAFISPLVAKAMLDGGIVISMLLAQRFYSLRAERMNKAVSMGFGAVLRLISLFFVYPSVLRRFIRSMKMAKAYGIDWDELPPSQTNMIIEPLRKTWTDLKTMASDMHTILREMRLMCGYSKCPRNLADDDNEDQDGDTPRYVNCSVCKHLSYCSRECAKKNWKARHRDECAALGEGWKNYWGLPSMLDILFFEELSWKFVHRHGEAIYQAMVKRRDEKRDYDAPIPRAGDVVRIDFSKTDVLSAEHFTITDIETLLQDKKLALLSQQKLQLVRDCSRRADAEGRLCVVALVPSIGLGLGSLWTSEISMDLPKQFFDVPDESSDESVRGAGDDLEPAELD
;
A
#
# COMPACT_ATOMS: atom_id res chain seq x y z
N MET A 1 6.36 36.26 13.18
CA MET A 1 6.52 36.91 11.87
C MET A 1 6.19 35.85 10.83
N ASP A 2 5.21 36.10 9.96
CA ASP A 2 4.89 35.15 8.88
C ASP A 2 6.07 35.10 7.90
N ALA A 3 6.64 33.91 7.72
CA ALA A 3 7.80 33.72 6.84
C ALA A 3 7.50 34.11 5.40
N ARG A 4 6.25 33.93 4.94
CA ARG A 4 5.85 34.32 3.59
C ARG A 4 5.97 35.83 3.40
N HIS A 5 5.47 36.61 4.35
CA HIS A 5 5.63 38.07 4.34
C HIS A 5 7.10 38.50 4.38
N VAL A 6 7.96 37.79 5.14
CA VAL A 6 9.40 38.07 5.17
C VAL A 6 10.05 37.86 3.80
N VAL A 7 9.75 36.75 3.13
CA VAL A 7 10.28 36.43 1.81
C VAL A 7 9.72 37.38 0.75
N ASP A 8 8.42 37.67 0.77
CA ASP A 8 7.76 38.56 -0.19
C ASP A 8 8.27 40.00 -0.11
N ALA A 9 8.51 40.50 1.09
CA ALA A 9 9.15 41.80 1.31
C ALA A 9 10.58 41.81 0.76
N TYR A 10 11.36 40.76 1.05
CA TYR A 10 12.74 40.66 0.60
C TYR A 10 12.88 40.50 -0.93
N LEU A 11 11.94 39.79 -1.58
CA LEU A 11 11.84 39.72 -3.04
C LEU A 11 11.63 41.11 -3.65
N THR A 12 10.73 41.90 -3.05
CA THR A 12 10.43 43.27 -3.51
C THR A 12 11.64 44.17 -3.39
N GLU A 13 12.29 44.15 -2.23
CA GLU A 13 13.53 44.90 -1.97
C GLU A 13 14.62 44.51 -2.96
N SER A 14 14.87 43.22 -3.15
CA SER A 14 15.89 42.70 -4.06
C SER A 14 15.70 43.16 -5.50
N ARG A 15 14.45 43.20 -5.97
CA ARG A 15 14.11 43.67 -7.31
C ARG A 15 14.34 45.17 -7.48
N THR A 16 14.09 45.97 -6.44
CA THR A 16 14.41 47.41 -6.48
C THR A 16 15.91 47.65 -6.53
N THR A 17 16.70 46.88 -5.79
CA THR A 17 18.16 46.98 -5.78
C THR A 17 18.79 46.49 -7.08
N PHE A 18 18.29 45.39 -7.64
CA PHE A 18 18.79 44.77 -8.87
C PHE A 18 17.68 44.66 -9.92
N PRO A 19 17.41 45.73 -10.69
CA PRO A 19 16.27 45.78 -11.61
C PRO A 19 16.43 44.91 -12.86
N ASN A 20 17.62 44.37 -13.14
CA ASN A 20 17.89 43.49 -14.27
C ASN A 20 18.96 42.43 -13.93
N ASN A 21 18.94 41.33 -14.68
CA ASN A 21 19.84 40.20 -14.47
C ASN A 21 21.31 40.60 -14.57
N THR A 22 21.68 41.47 -15.52
CA THR A 22 23.07 41.92 -15.70
C THR A 22 23.64 42.61 -14.46
N ARG A 23 22.85 43.47 -13.80
CA ARG A 23 23.26 44.13 -12.56
C ARG A 23 23.42 43.14 -11.40
N ALA A 24 22.51 42.17 -11.27
CA ALA A 24 22.61 41.12 -10.27
C ALA A 24 23.89 40.28 -10.45
N ILE A 25 24.18 39.86 -11.68
CA ILE A 25 25.39 39.07 -11.99
C ILE A 25 26.66 39.88 -11.75
N LYS A 26 26.74 41.14 -12.22
CA LYS A 26 27.90 42.01 -11.97
C LYS A 26 28.12 42.22 -10.47
N ALA A 27 27.05 42.35 -9.68
CA ALA A 27 27.16 42.46 -8.23
C ALA A 27 27.76 41.18 -7.62
N LEU A 28 27.27 40.00 -8.01
CA LEU A 28 27.84 38.72 -7.56
C LEU A 28 29.31 38.56 -7.94
N GLN A 29 29.68 38.94 -9.17
CA GLN A 29 31.07 38.90 -9.63
C GLN A 29 31.96 39.85 -8.83
N SER A 30 31.47 41.05 -8.50
CA SER A 30 32.22 42.04 -7.70
C SER A 30 32.46 41.62 -6.25
N LEU A 31 31.63 40.72 -5.71
CA LEU A 31 31.81 40.17 -4.37
C LEU A 31 32.93 39.13 -4.29
N GLY A 32 33.35 38.59 -5.43
CA GLY A 32 34.36 37.54 -5.48
C GLY A 32 33.87 36.19 -4.93
N PRO A 33 34.79 35.29 -4.54
CA PRO A 33 34.45 33.99 -4.00
C PRO A 33 33.77 34.11 -2.62
N PRO A 34 32.82 33.21 -2.30
CA PRO A 34 32.13 33.22 -1.01
C PRO A 34 33.08 32.88 0.16
N PRO A 35 32.78 33.35 1.38
CA PRO A 35 33.55 32.98 2.57
C PRO A 35 33.44 31.48 2.86
N THR A 36 34.53 30.86 3.33
CA THR A 36 34.60 29.43 3.65
C THR A 36 33.85 29.05 4.92
N SER A 37 33.71 29.97 5.87
CA SER A 37 32.96 29.77 7.12
C SER A 37 32.19 31.05 7.48
N PRO A 38 30.99 31.26 6.91
CA PRO A 38 30.17 32.43 7.19
C PRO A 38 29.55 32.36 8.61
N ASP A 39 29.45 33.51 9.27
CA ASP A 39 28.69 33.64 10.52
C ASP A 39 27.18 33.53 10.23
N ILE A 40 26.56 32.48 10.78
CA ILE A 40 25.13 32.20 10.61
C ILE A 40 24.28 33.09 11.53
N GLU A 41 24.79 33.42 12.71
CA GLU A 41 24.08 34.28 13.66
C GLU A 41 24.04 35.72 13.13
N ASN A 42 25.14 36.20 12.57
CA ASN A 42 25.24 37.55 12.03
C ASN A 42 25.87 37.54 10.63
N PRO A 43 25.08 37.18 9.58
CA PRO A 43 25.59 37.14 8.22
C PRO A 43 26.15 38.50 7.79
N SER A 44 27.33 38.49 7.19
CA SER A 44 28.02 39.72 6.78
C SER A 44 27.28 40.48 5.67
N PRO A 45 27.54 41.78 5.48
CA PRO A 45 26.91 42.56 4.39
C PRO A 45 27.15 41.98 3.00
N ALA A 46 28.32 41.35 2.77
CA ALA A 46 28.63 40.67 1.52
C ALA A 46 27.72 39.46 1.28
N VAL A 47 27.47 38.67 2.33
CA VAL A 47 26.58 37.50 2.28
C VAL A 47 25.14 37.91 2.03
N TRP A 48 24.65 38.98 2.68
CA TRP A 48 23.33 39.57 2.40
C TRP A 48 23.21 40.06 0.97
N LYS A 49 24.22 40.79 0.47
CA LYS A 49 24.21 41.32 -0.91
C LYS A 49 24.22 40.21 -1.96
N ALA A 50 24.95 39.12 -1.71
CA ALA A 50 24.92 37.94 -2.57
C ALA A 50 23.53 37.29 -2.60
N LEU A 51 22.91 37.09 -1.43
CA LEU A 51 21.55 36.55 -1.34
C LEU A 51 20.54 37.46 -2.04
N GLN A 52 20.67 38.77 -1.91
CA GLN A 52 19.79 39.76 -2.55
C GLN A 52 19.91 39.72 -4.08
N ALA A 53 21.12 39.60 -4.63
CA ALA A 53 21.34 39.45 -6.07
C ALA A 53 20.76 38.12 -6.59
N ILE A 54 20.96 37.02 -5.86
CA ILE A 54 20.35 35.72 -6.17
C ILE A 54 18.81 35.79 -6.10
N THR A 55 18.27 36.52 -5.12
CA THR A 55 16.83 36.71 -4.94
C THR A 55 16.21 37.42 -6.14
N ALA A 56 16.87 38.45 -6.68
CA ALA A 56 16.40 39.14 -7.88
C ALA A 56 16.35 38.22 -9.12
N LEU A 57 17.36 37.35 -9.28
CA LEU A 57 17.37 36.33 -10.33
C LEU A 57 16.24 35.31 -10.13
N ALA A 58 16.06 34.82 -8.90
CA ALA A 58 15.03 33.87 -8.54
C ALA A 58 13.61 34.40 -8.78
N ASP A 59 13.32 35.67 -8.45
CA ASP A 59 12.03 36.34 -8.71
C ASP A 59 11.73 36.44 -10.23
N ASN A 60 12.77 36.58 -11.07
CA ASN A 60 12.58 36.60 -12.52
C ASN A 60 12.30 35.21 -13.12
N VAL A 61 12.78 34.13 -12.47
CA VAL A 61 12.46 32.75 -12.88
C VAL A 61 11.06 32.36 -12.41
N VAL A 62 10.80 32.48 -11.11
CA VAL A 62 9.53 32.15 -10.47
C VAL A 62 9.02 33.39 -9.74
N PRO A 63 8.30 34.30 -10.41
CA PRO A 63 7.79 35.50 -9.76
C PRO A 63 6.78 35.16 -8.67
N GLY A 64 6.80 35.95 -7.60
CA GLY A 64 5.83 35.82 -6.51
C GLY A 64 4.36 35.94 -6.97
N PRO A 65 3.39 35.49 -6.15
CA PRO A 65 1.96 35.54 -6.49
C PRO A 65 1.53 36.94 -6.92
N GLY A 66 0.83 37.04 -8.06
CA GLY A 66 0.35 38.32 -8.61
C GLY A 66 1.42 39.19 -9.26
N ARG A 67 2.68 38.74 -9.34
CA ARG A 67 3.79 39.51 -9.95
C ARG A 67 4.09 39.01 -11.37
N LYS A 68 4.40 39.96 -12.26
CA LYS A 68 4.99 39.65 -13.57
C LYS A 68 6.51 39.68 -13.46
N PRO A 69 7.22 38.76 -14.14
CA PRO A 69 8.68 38.78 -14.15
C PRO A 69 9.15 40.07 -14.83
N ALA A 70 10.26 40.65 -14.37
CA ALA A 70 10.80 41.88 -14.97
C ALA A 70 11.42 41.61 -16.34
N GLN A 71 11.85 40.37 -16.58
CA GLN A 71 12.54 39.92 -17.79
C GLN A 71 11.98 38.56 -18.24
N SER A 72 12.35 38.11 -19.43
CA SER A 72 11.96 36.78 -19.92
C SER A 72 12.52 35.68 -19.02
N LYS A 73 11.69 34.68 -18.70
CA LYS A 73 12.11 33.52 -17.89
C LYS A 73 13.22 32.72 -18.57
N ALA A 74 13.12 32.53 -19.88
CA ALA A 74 14.11 31.80 -20.67
C ALA A 74 15.44 32.56 -20.74
N GLU A 75 15.40 33.88 -20.93
CA GLU A 75 16.61 34.72 -20.89
C GLU A 75 17.27 34.67 -19.52
N THR A 76 16.47 34.77 -18.45
CA THR A 76 16.96 34.68 -17.07
C THR A 76 17.61 33.32 -16.81
N ALA A 77 16.98 32.23 -17.23
CA ALA A 77 17.52 30.88 -17.10
C ALA A 77 18.86 30.72 -17.86
N ASN A 78 18.98 31.27 -19.07
CA ASN A 78 20.23 31.25 -19.83
C ASN A 78 21.33 32.06 -19.17
N VAL A 79 21.02 33.22 -18.58
CA VAL A 79 21.98 34.03 -17.81
C VAL A 79 22.45 33.29 -16.56
N ILE A 80 21.54 32.62 -15.86
CA ILE A 80 21.87 31.78 -14.69
C ILE A 80 22.79 30.63 -15.13
N ARG A 81 22.43 29.89 -16.19
CA ARG A 81 23.27 28.80 -16.73
C ARG A 81 24.67 29.29 -17.08
N GLY A 82 24.78 30.37 -17.84
CA GLY A 82 26.07 30.92 -18.28
C GLY A 82 26.94 31.46 -17.14
N SER A 83 26.35 31.80 -16.00
CA SER A 83 27.06 32.31 -14.82
C SER A 83 27.16 31.29 -13.67
N TRP A 84 26.72 30.05 -13.89
CA TRP A 84 26.64 29.06 -12.83
C TRP A 84 28.01 28.67 -12.29
N SER A 85 28.91 28.23 -13.17
CA SER A 85 30.26 27.80 -12.76
C SER A 85 31.16 28.96 -12.34
N SER A 86 30.88 30.18 -12.80
CA SER A 86 31.75 31.34 -12.56
C SER A 86 31.42 32.09 -11.25
N CYS A 87 30.15 32.18 -10.85
CA CYS A 87 29.79 32.85 -9.60
C CYS A 87 28.58 32.25 -8.86
N ILE A 88 27.45 31.99 -9.54
CA ILE A 88 26.20 31.63 -8.87
C ILE A 88 26.34 30.31 -8.11
N GLY A 89 26.90 29.29 -8.76
CA GLY A 89 27.06 27.96 -8.20
C GLY A 89 27.96 27.94 -6.96
N LEU A 90 28.97 28.81 -6.89
CA LEU A 90 29.84 28.94 -5.72
C LEU A 90 29.06 29.47 -4.51
N TRP A 91 28.26 30.53 -4.69
CA TRP A 91 27.43 31.10 -3.64
C TRP A 91 26.29 30.16 -3.21
N VAL A 92 25.62 29.51 -4.17
CA VAL A 92 24.59 28.50 -3.88
C VAL A 92 25.18 27.34 -3.08
N ARG A 93 26.34 26.82 -3.50
CA ARG A 93 27.06 25.78 -2.77
C ARG A 93 27.38 26.21 -1.36
N MET A 94 27.92 27.41 -1.17
CA MET A 94 28.22 27.94 0.16
C MET A 94 26.96 28.01 1.04
N PHE A 95 25.81 28.45 0.50
CA PHE A 95 24.55 28.45 1.24
C PHE A 95 24.12 27.04 1.64
N LEU A 96 24.22 26.07 0.74
CA LEU A 96 23.85 24.69 1.02
C LEU A 96 24.80 23.98 2.00
N GLU A 97 26.09 24.31 1.99
CA GLU A 97 27.09 23.67 2.86
C GLU A 97 27.12 24.30 4.26
N ASN A 98 27.00 25.62 4.36
CA ASN A 98 27.30 26.34 5.61
C ASN A 98 26.04 26.73 6.38
N PHE A 99 24.95 27.08 5.70
CA PHE A 99 23.72 27.50 6.37
C PHE A 99 22.76 26.32 6.63
N ILE A 100 23.16 25.10 6.25
CA ILE A 100 22.34 23.88 6.30
C ILE A 100 23.24 22.72 6.81
N PRO A 101 23.55 22.65 8.13
CA PRO A 101 24.70 21.89 8.64
C PRO A 101 24.54 20.36 8.64
N GLU A 102 25.67 19.66 8.71
CA GLU A 102 25.79 18.20 8.71
C GLU A 102 25.46 17.49 10.04
N LYS A 103 25.45 18.19 11.17
CA LYS A 103 25.36 17.52 12.49
C LYS A 103 23.90 17.24 12.88
N ALA A 104 23.72 16.15 13.63
CA ALA A 104 22.43 15.57 14.07
C ALA A 104 21.48 16.55 14.78
N TYR A 105 21.98 17.69 15.23
CA TYR A 105 21.22 18.78 15.82
C TYR A 105 21.42 20.02 14.95
N PHE A 106 20.44 20.31 14.08
CA PHE A 106 20.31 21.63 13.48
C PHE A 106 20.18 22.65 14.62
N SER A 107 21.19 23.49 14.83
CA SER A 107 21.06 24.69 15.65
C SER A 107 20.37 25.75 14.80
N VAL A 108 19.07 25.94 15.00
CA VAL A 108 18.39 27.13 14.49
C VAL A 108 19.13 28.35 15.07
N PRO A 109 19.49 29.37 14.28
CA PRO A 109 20.21 30.53 14.78
C PRO A 109 19.43 31.15 15.94
N SER A 110 20.14 31.61 16.95
CA SER A 110 19.59 32.20 18.17
C SER A 110 19.07 33.61 17.89
N SER A 111 19.88 34.35 17.12
CA SER A 111 19.66 35.73 16.70
C SER A 111 18.44 35.89 15.79
N SER A 112 17.81 37.06 15.86
CA SER A 112 16.73 37.44 14.95
C SER A 112 17.24 37.59 13.51
N ALA A 113 18.46 38.12 13.33
CA ALA A 113 19.12 38.29 12.04
C ALA A 113 19.36 36.93 11.36
N GLY A 114 20.00 35.98 12.05
CA GLY A 114 20.22 34.63 11.55
C GLY A 114 18.92 33.88 11.22
N LYS A 115 17.89 33.98 12.09
CA LYS A 115 16.57 33.37 11.81
C LYS A 115 15.93 33.94 10.54
N ARG A 116 15.93 35.27 10.39
CA ARG A 116 15.39 35.95 9.20
C ARG A 116 16.16 35.56 7.94
N PHE A 117 17.49 35.53 8.03
CA PHE A 117 18.36 35.14 6.92
C PHE A 117 18.07 33.71 6.46
N LEU A 118 17.98 32.77 7.40
CA LEU A 118 17.71 31.36 7.10
C LEU A 118 16.35 31.14 6.44
N ILE A 119 15.30 31.85 6.89
CA ILE A 119 13.98 31.84 6.24
C ILE A 119 14.09 32.27 4.78
N ILE A 120 14.84 33.33 4.50
CA ILE A 120 15.01 33.85 3.13
C ILE A 120 15.79 32.85 2.27
N VAL A 121 16.90 32.30 2.77
CA VAL A 121 17.67 31.26 2.06
C VAL A 121 16.77 30.09 1.69
N PHE A 122 15.96 29.60 2.63
CA PHE A 122 15.05 28.49 2.40
C PHE A 122 13.90 28.79 1.43
N GLY A 123 13.46 30.05 1.33
CA GLY A 123 12.44 30.47 0.37
C GLY A 123 13.00 30.74 -1.04
N VAL A 124 14.18 31.34 -1.13
CA VAL A 124 14.75 31.84 -2.40
C VAL A 124 15.50 30.77 -3.18
N LEU A 125 16.35 29.98 -2.52
CA LEU A 125 17.13 28.94 -3.21
C LEU A 125 16.28 27.98 -4.05
N PRO A 126 15.17 27.40 -3.56
CA PRO A 126 14.37 26.53 -4.39
C PRO A 126 13.76 27.25 -5.59
N MET A 127 13.42 28.54 -5.49
CA MET A 127 12.90 29.31 -6.63
C MET A 127 13.97 29.44 -7.73
N LEU A 128 15.22 29.70 -7.34
CA LEU A 128 16.35 29.73 -8.28
C LEU A 128 16.54 28.36 -8.95
N LEU A 129 16.52 27.28 -8.16
CA LEU A 129 16.81 25.91 -8.63
C LEU A 129 15.81 25.33 -9.64
N VAL A 130 14.66 25.99 -9.87
CA VAL A 130 13.69 25.62 -10.91
C VAL A 130 14.08 26.16 -12.29
N PHE A 131 15.12 27.01 -12.40
CA PHE A 131 15.54 27.59 -13.68
C PHE A 131 15.76 26.59 -14.85
N PRO A 132 16.24 25.35 -14.63
CA PRO A 132 16.44 24.39 -15.74
C PRO A 132 15.18 24.11 -16.54
N SER A 133 14.00 24.14 -15.91
CA SER A 133 12.70 23.91 -16.57
C SER A 133 12.30 25.04 -17.54
N PHE A 134 13.08 26.11 -17.63
CA PHE A 134 12.90 27.21 -18.59
C PHE A 134 14.01 27.28 -19.64
N THR A 135 14.85 26.25 -19.73
CA THR A 135 15.89 26.11 -20.75
C THR A 135 15.46 25.18 -21.87
N SER A 136 16.10 25.25 -23.04
CA SER A 136 15.78 24.40 -24.19
C SER A 136 16.19 22.93 -24.01
N ASP A 137 17.19 22.65 -23.16
CA ASP A 137 17.64 21.30 -22.81
C ASP A 137 17.78 21.16 -21.28
N GLU A 138 16.64 20.98 -20.62
CA GLU A 138 16.55 20.81 -19.16
C GLU A 138 17.44 19.66 -18.66
N THR A 139 17.51 18.55 -19.41
CA THR A 139 18.23 17.34 -18.97
C THR A 139 19.74 17.55 -18.98
N GLN A 140 20.27 18.26 -19.97
CA GLN A 140 21.69 18.63 -19.99
C GLN A 140 22.02 19.60 -18.85
N VAL A 141 21.19 20.63 -18.63
CA VAL A 141 21.41 21.62 -17.57
C VAL A 141 21.40 20.98 -16.19
N VAL A 142 20.47 20.06 -15.92
CA VAL A 142 20.43 19.32 -14.65
C VAL A 142 21.71 18.50 -14.46
N ARG A 143 22.25 17.89 -15.52
CA ARG A 143 23.53 17.17 -15.46
C ARG A 143 24.71 18.10 -15.17
N GLU A 144 24.76 19.26 -15.81
CA GLU A 144 25.78 20.29 -15.55
C GLU A 144 25.75 20.75 -14.09
N LEU A 145 24.55 20.98 -13.55
CA LEU A 145 24.34 21.37 -12.14
C LEU A 145 24.85 20.30 -11.17
N LYS A 146 24.50 19.04 -11.41
CA LYS A 146 24.97 17.89 -10.61
C LYS A 146 26.48 17.69 -10.74
N GLY A 147 27.07 18.02 -11.90
CA GLY A 147 28.50 17.94 -12.17
C GLY A 147 29.37 18.91 -11.37
N VAL A 148 28.78 19.95 -10.76
CA VAL A 148 29.52 20.96 -9.96
C VAL A 148 30.09 20.36 -8.67
N SER A 149 29.42 19.36 -8.09
CA SER A 149 29.92 18.65 -6.91
C SER A 149 29.31 17.25 -6.82
N PRO A 150 30.10 16.20 -6.55
CA PRO A 150 29.57 14.85 -6.33
C PRO A 150 28.52 14.78 -5.20
N ASN A 151 28.60 15.70 -4.23
CA ASN A 151 27.70 15.76 -3.08
C ASN A 151 26.49 16.66 -3.30
N PHE A 152 26.33 17.29 -4.47
CA PHE A 152 25.28 18.28 -4.72
C PHE A 152 23.86 17.73 -4.46
N PRO A 153 23.49 16.50 -4.90
CA PRO A 153 22.20 15.91 -4.56
C PRO A 153 21.96 15.78 -3.06
N ARG A 154 22.97 15.34 -2.32
CA ARG A 154 22.91 15.18 -0.85
C ARG A 154 22.74 16.53 -0.15
N LEU A 155 23.40 17.57 -0.65
CA LEU A 155 23.28 18.94 -0.14
C LEU A 155 21.91 19.56 -0.38
N LEU A 156 21.20 19.13 -1.44
CA LEU A 156 19.87 19.62 -1.77
C LEU A 156 18.74 18.95 -0.99
N ILE A 157 18.88 17.67 -0.65
CA ILE A 157 17.83 16.91 0.06
C ILE A 157 17.80 17.22 1.57
N LYS A 158 18.96 17.48 2.19
CA LYS A 158 19.06 17.90 3.60
C LYS A 158 18.15 19.10 3.95
N PRO A 159 18.19 20.24 3.22
CA PRO A 159 17.28 21.38 3.40
C PRO A 159 15.82 20.97 3.43
N PHE A 160 15.44 20.11 2.49
CA PHE A 160 14.08 19.64 2.33
C PHE A 160 13.61 18.79 3.51
N LEU A 161 14.43 17.82 3.95
CA LEU A 161 14.12 17.00 5.11
C LEU A 161 14.04 17.82 6.41
N PHE A 162 14.91 18.82 6.55
CA PHE A 162 14.87 19.74 7.69
C PHE A 162 13.54 20.51 7.75
N GLN A 163 13.09 21.06 6.63
CA GLN A 163 11.83 21.80 6.57
C GLN A 163 10.63 20.90 6.86
N LEU A 164 10.64 19.66 6.37
CA LEU A 164 9.59 18.68 6.69
C LEU A 164 9.52 18.38 8.20
N GLU A 165 10.66 18.31 8.88
CA GLU A 165 10.74 17.94 10.30
C GLU A 165 10.29 19.08 11.22
N ARG A 166 10.65 20.31 10.89
CA ARG A 166 10.45 21.47 11.79
C ARG A 166 9.12 22.20 11.64
N ASP A 167 8.24 21.71 10.75
CA ASP A 167 6.93 22.32 10.50
C ASP A 167 7.05 23.82 10.20
N HIS A 168 8.08 24.18 9.42
CA HIS A 168 8.23 25.55 8.95
C HIS A 168 7.05 25.89 8.03
N PRO A 169 6.60 27.16 8.03
CA PRO A 169 5.36 27.59 7.38
C PRO A 169 5.24 27.08 5.94
N ASP A 170 4.01 26.75 5.55
CA ASP A 170 3.66 25.97 4.35
C ASP A 170 4.27 26.46 3.02
N PHE A 171 4.78 27.69 3.00
CA PHE A 171 5.32 28.34 1.84
C PHE A 171 6.70 27.83 1.39
N THR A 172 7.66 27.61 2.29
CA THR A 172 9.06 27.38 1.86
C THR A 172 9.28 25.98 1.29
N TRP A 173 8.60 24.97 1.83
CA TRP A 173 8.78 23.58 1.41
C TRP A 173 8.21 23.33 0.01
N ALA A 174 7.20 24.11 -0.39
CA ALA A 174 6.59 24.03 -1.70
C ALA A 174 7.61 24.24 -2.83
N GLY A 175 8.46 25.26 -2.65
CA GLY A 175 9.56 25.52 -3.55
C GLY A 175 10.50 24.33 -3.66
N TRP A 176 10.87 23.72 -2.52
CA TRP A 176 11.78 22.57 -2.50
C TRP A 176 11.17 21.33 -3.15
N GLY A 177 9.90 21.05 -2.90
CA GLY A 177 9.19 19.96 -3.57
C GLY A 177 9.21 20.12 -5.09
N ARG A 178 8.96 21.33 -5.59
CA ARG A 178 9.03 21.64 -7.03
C ARG A 178 10.45 21.55 -7.58
N ALA A 179 11.42 22.20 -6.94
CA ALA A 179 12.81 22.23 -7.41
C ALA A 179 13.39 20.82 -7.47
N LEU A 180 13.25 20.06 -6.39
CA LEU A 180 13.78 18.70 -6.35
C LEU A 180 12.96 17.79 -7.26
N GLY A 181 11.63 17.78 -7.12
CA GLY A 181 10.79 16.70 -7.65
C GLY A 181 10.27 16.97 -9.05
N GLY A 182 10.14 18.24 -9.42
CA GLY A 182 9.68 18.70 -10.73
C GLY A 182 10.80 19.01 -11.71
N THR A 183 12.01 19.33 -11.22
CA THR A 183 13.11 19.80 -12.07
C THR A 183 14.35 18.92 -11.93
N LEU A 184 14.90 18.78 -10.73
CA LEU A 184 16.23 18.17 -10.55
C LEU A 184 16.24 16.63 -10.53
N PHE A 185 15.15 15.99 -10.11
CA PHE A 185 15.07 14.53 -9.94
C PHE A 185 13.82 13.89 -10.56
N TYR A 186 13.09 14.60 -11.43
CA TYR A 186 11.79 14.15 -11.98
C TYR A 186 11.83 12.77 -12.65
N ASN A 187 12.97 12.37 -13.23
CA ASN A 187 13.18 11.08 -13.92
C ASN A 187 14.41 10.30 -13.43
N ASP A 188 14.93 10.62 -12.24
CA ASP A 188 16.24 10.13 -11.81
C ASP A 188 16.13 9.03 -10.75
N ASN A 189 16.68 7.85 -11.07
CA ASN A 189 16.82 6.75 -10.10
C ASN A 189 17.81 7.12 -8.96
N ASP A 190 18.70 8.09 -9.19
CA ASP A 190 19.68 8.55 -8.20
C ASP A 190 19.02 9.10 -6.94
N LEU A 191 17.80 9.65 -7.04
CA LEU A 191 17.10 10.19 -5.88
C LEU A 191 16.86 9.13 -4.81
N SER A 192 16.47 7.92 -5.21
CA SER A 192 16.21 6.85 -4.26
C SER A 192 17.51 6.41 -3.58
N GLN A 193 18.63 6.43 -4.30
CA GLN A 193 19.95 6.12 -3.78
C GLN A 193 20.42 7.18 -2.75
N VAL A 194 20.29 8.46 -3.07
CA VAL A 194 20.65 9.55 -2.14
C VAL A 194 19.76 9.51 -0.89
N MET A 195 18.47 9.22 -1.03
CA MET A 195 17.57 9.06 0.12
C MET A 195 17.94 7.87 1.01
N LYS A 196 18.41 6.74 0.43
CA LYS A 196 18.96 5.62 1.22
C LYS A 196 20.19 6.05 2.01
N GLU A 197 21.13 6.72 1.36
CA GLU A 197 22.38 7.19 2.00
C GLU A 197 22.10 8.15 3.14
N ILE A 198 21.11 9.03 2.96
CA ILE A 198 20.66 9.94 4.02
C ILE A 198 19.96 9.17 5.14
N ALA A 199 19.11 8.19 4.84
CA ALA A 199 18.46 7.37 5.87
C ALA A 199 19.50 6.67 6.76
N VAL A 200 20.53 6.08 6.15
CA VAL A 200 21.62 5.38 6.85
C VAL A 200 22.47 6.35 7.64
N SER A 201 22.93 7.45 7.02
CA SER A 201 23.84 8.41 7.67
C SER A 201 23.18 9.25 8.77
N ALA A 202 21.90 9.60 8.61
CA ALA A 202 21.18 10.45 9.56
C ALA A 202 20.63 9.68 10.76
N LYS A 203 20.56 8.33 10.71
CA LYS A 203 19.86 7.49 11.70
C LYS A 203 18.42 7.96 11.99
N LYS A 204 17.79 8.68 11.04
CA LYS A 204 16.45 9.24 11.21
C LYS A 204 15.40 8.31 10.60
N PRO A 205 14.25 8.10 11.27
CA PRO A 205 13.16 7.30 10.73
C PRO A 205 12.40 8.09 9.66
N LEU A 206 12.94 8.13 8.43
CA LEU A 206 12.37 8.89 7.31
C LEU A 206 10.90 8.51 7.01
N HIS A 207 10.53 7.25 7.26
CA HIS A 207 9.14 6.80 7.14
C HIS A 207 8.19 7.54 8.09
N ARG A 208 8.60 7.85 9.33
CA ARG A 208 7.77 8.62 10.28
C ARG A 208 7.60 10.05 9.82
N LEU A 209 8.70 10.68 9.41
CA LEU A 209 8.67 12.03 8.86
C LEU A 209 7.68 12.15 7.70
N PHE A 210 7.70 11.17 6.79
CA PHE A 210 6.77 11.12 5.67
C PHE A 210 5.32 10.92 6.12
N ILE A 211 5.06 9.98 7.04
CA ILE A 211 3.73 9.73 7.59
C ILE A 211 3.17 10.99 8.26
N ASP A 212 3.93 11.63 9.14
CA ASP A 212 3.52 12.84 9.86
C ASP A 212 3.26 13.99 8.90
N TYR A 213 4.07 14.12 7.86
CA TYR A 213 3.85 15.08 6.80
C TYR A 213 2.53 14.83 6.05
N LEU A 214 2.26 13.61 5.57
CA LEU A 214 1.01 13.29 4.88
C LEU A 214 -0.22 13.59 5.76
N GLN A 215 -0.13 13.25 7.05
CA GLN A 215 -1.21 13.49 8.00
C GLN A 215 -1.46 14.99 8.22
N ARG A 216 -0.41 15.82 8.29
CA ARG A 216 -0.52 17.28 8.35
C ARG A 216 -1.17 17.85 7.10
N GLN A 217 -0.69 17.45 5.92
CA GLN A 217 -1.24 17.95 4.66
C GLN A 217 -2.72 17.56 4.44
N CYS A 218 -3.13 16.38 4.90
CA CYS A 218 -4.55 16.00 4.90
C CYS A 218 -5.43 16.92 5.76
N LYS A 219 -4.88 17.60 6.78
CA LYS A 219 -5.59 18.63 7.54
C LYS A 219 -5.58 19.96 6.79
N ALA A 220 -4.44 20.33 6.20
CA ALA A 220 -4.21 21.59 5.48
C ALA A 220 -4.98 21.73 4.15
N PHE A 221 -5.38 20.61 3.50
CA PHE A 221 -6.26 20.65 2.31
C PHE A 221 -7.59 21.41 2.52
N ARG A 222 -7.93 21.77 3.77
CA ARG A 222 -9.09 22.61 4.12
C ARG A 222 -8.89 24.10 3.84
N GLU A 223 -7.65 24.56 3.78
CA GLU A 223 -7.30 25.98 3.91
C GLU A 223 -6.50 26.52 2.71
N ASP A 224 -5.70 25.69 2.01
CA ASP A 224 -4.85 26.14 0.91
C ASP A 224 -4.73 25.12 -0.24
N PHE A 225 -4.96 25.58 -1.48
CA PHE A 225 -4.90 24.80 -2.72
C PHE A 225 -3.49 24.58 -3.26
N TYR A 226 -2.49 25.38 -2.84
CA TYR A 226 -1.10 25.21 -3.27
C TYR A 226 -0.42 23.93 -2.73
N THR A 227 -1.11 23.20 -1.85
CA THR A 227 -0.63 22.02 -1.14
C THR A 227 -0.62 20.73 -1.97
N MET A 228 -1.31 20.65 -3.12
CA MET A 228 -1.48 19.38 -3.85
C MET A 228 -0.25 18.94 -4.66
N GLY A 229 0.31 19.79 -5.54
CA GLY A 229 1.51 19.42 -6.32
C GLY A 229 2.71 19.10 -5.42
N ASN A 230 2.76 19.84 -4.33
CA ASN A 230 3.53 19.65 -3.14
C ASN A 230 3.44 18.24 -2.51
N VAL A 231 2.23 17.76 -2.17
CA VAL A 231 2.00 16.39 -1.68
C VAL A 231 2.39 15.36 -2.74
N ARG A 232 2.10 15.62 -4.02
CA ARG A 232 2.52 14.79 -5.15
C ARG A 232 4.04 14.58 -5.13
N TYR A 233 4.82 15.66 -5.03
CA TYR A 233 6.28 15.55 -4.96
C TYR A 233 6.75 14.79 -3.73
N ALA A 234 6.16 15.02 -2.56
CA ALA A 234 6.51 14.25 -1.36
C ALA A 234 6.26 12.74 -1.54
N ILE A 235 5.15 12.32 -2.17
CA ILE A 235 4.90 10.90 -2.45
C ILE A 235 5.94 10.33 -3.43
N ILE A 236 6.42 11.12 -4.39
CA ILE A 236 7.53 10.74 -5.28
C ILE A 236 8.83 10.58 -4.47
N PHE A 237 9.17 11.56 -3.63
CA PHE A 237 10.38 11.56 -2.81
C PHE A 237 10.49 10.38 -1.86
N PHE A 238 9.40 10.08 -1.18
CA PHE A 238 9.35 9.01 -0.20
C PHE A 238 8.87 7.69 -0.80
N LYS A 239 8.94 7.53 -2.13
CA LYS A 239 8.65 6.25 -2.81
C LYS A 239 9.41 5.08 -2.16
N PHE A 240 10.70 5.26 -1.87
CA PHE A 240 11.54 4.21 -1.27
C PHE A 240 11.02 3.71 0.09
N CYS A 241 10.24 4.52 0.82
CA CYS A 241 9.61 4.08 2.06
C CYS A 241 8.51 3.05 1.82
N ALA A 242 7.94 2.96 0.62
CA ALA A 242 6.82 2.07 0.30
C ALA A 242 7.19 1.03 -0.79
N GLU A 243 8.43 1.03 -1.27
CA GLU A 243 8.86 0.14 -2.33
C GLU A 243 9.40 -1.18 -1.76
N PRO A 244 8.95 -2.35 -2.26
CA PRO A 244 9.28 -3.66 -1.68
C PRO A 244 10.78 -4.01 -1.64
N SER A 245 11.55 -3.43 -2.55
CA SER A 245 13.00 -3.65 -2.64
C SER A 245 13.79 -2.99 -1.50
N TYR A 246 13.12 -2.24 -0.61
CA TYR A 246 13.75 -1.48 0.46
C TYR A 246 13.32 -1.99 1.83
N SER A 247 14.25 -2.09 2.77
CA SER A 247 13.97 -2.49 4.16
C SER A 247 12.99 -1.55 4.87
N SER A 248 12.98 -0.26 4.49
CA SER A 248 12.08 0.76 5.04
C SER A 248 10.60 0.50 4.77
N VAL A 249 10.26 -0.37 3.80
CA VAL A 249 8.87 -0.73 3.49
C VAL A 249 8.14 -1.29 4.70
N ARG A 250 8.84 -2.07 5.53
CA ARG A 250 8.29 -2.65 6.76
C ARG A 250 7.97 -1.56 7.77
N ASP A 251 8.93 -0.69 8.05
CA ASP A 251 8.75 0.39 9.00
C ASP A 251 7.61 1.32 8.59
N PHE A 252 7.55 1.71 7.32
CA PHE A 252 6.45 2.51 6.80
C PHE A 252 5.10 1.81 6.95
N THR A 253 5.04 0.53 6.59
CA THR A 253 3.82 -0.29 6.65
C THR A 253 3.26 -0.37 8.06
N PHE A 254 4.10 -0.71 9.04
CA PHE A 254 3.66 -0.96 10.42
C PHE A 254 3.56 0.31 11.29
N ASN A 255 4.16 1.44 10.89
CA ASN A 255 4.01 2.73 11.58
C ASN A 255 2.84 3.58 11.04
N GLY A 256 1.96 3.02 10.21
CA GLY A 256 0.72 3.69 9.76
C GLY A 256 0.79 4.36 8.38
N GLY A 257 1.82 4.06 7.59
CA GLY A 257 1.95 4.52 6.20
C GLY A 257 0.72 4.26 5.32
N PRO A 258 0.18 3.02 5.27
CA PRO A 258 -1.01 2.72 4.48
C PRO A 258 -2.24 3.55 4.89
N ALA A 259 -2.43 3.78 6.19
CA ALA A 259 -3.51 4.61 6.71
C ALA A 259 -3.32 6.08 6.30
N ALA A 260 -2.08 6.58 6.32
CA ALA A 260 -1.77 7.94 5.88
C ALA A 260 -2.03 8.14 4.37
N LEU A 261 -1.59 7.20 3.52
CA LEU A 261 -1.87 7.23 2.08
C LEU A 261 -3.36 7.15 1.78
N THR A 262 -4.09 6.27 2.45
CA THR A 262 -5.55 6.15 2.30
C THR A 262 -6.25 7.46 2.71
N ARG A 263 -5.76 8.12 3.77
CA ARG A 263 -6.29 9.41 4.21
C ARG A 263 -6.06 10.53 3.19
N VAL A 264 -4.94 10.52 2.46
CA VAL A 264 -4.70 11.45 1.34
C VAL A 264 -5.77 11.27 0.28
N ILE A 265 -6.00 10.03 -0.16
CA ILE A 265 -7.04 9.69 -1.15
C ILE A 265 -8.41 10.14 -0.64
N ALA A 266 -8.80 9.75 0.57
CA ALA A 266 -10.07 10.13 1.17
C ALA A 266 -10.25 11.64 1.30
N SER A 267 -9.18 12.39 1.60
CA SER A 267 -9.24 13.84 1.76
C SER A 267 -9.41 14.59 0.43
N LEU A 268 -8.89 14.03 -0.67
CA LEU A 268 -9.04 14.59 -2.01
C LEU A 268 -10.36 14.15 -2.68
N VAL A 269 -10.84 12.94 -2.37
CA VAL A 269 -12.02 12.37 -3.03
C VAL A 269 -13.32 12.60 -2.25
N ILE A 270 -13.39 12.18 -0.99
CA ILE A 270 -14.65 12.15 -0.22
C ILE A 270 -15.07 13.56 0.20
N ARG A 271 -14.10 14.43 0.49
CA ARG A 271 -14.38 15.77 1.00
C ARG A 271 -14.81 16.69 -0.14
N LYS A 272 -16.12 16.81 -0.35
CA LYS A 272 -16.75 17.62 -1.40
C LYS A 272 -16.14 19.01 -1.55
N ARG A 273 -15.81 19.69 -0.44
CA ARG A 273 -15.24 21.06 -0.44
C ARG A 273 -13.81 21.16 -0.99
N THR A 274 -12.99 20.11 -0.88
CA THR A 274 -11.54 20.18 -1.22
C THR A 274 -11.33 20.54 -2.69
N LEU A 275 -12.11 19.95 -3.58
CA LEU A 275 -11.97 20.16 -5.03
C LEU A 275 -13.14 20.94 -5.63
N LEU A 276 -14.16 21.33 -4.85
CA LEU A 276 -15.45 21.85 -5.35
C LEU A 276 -15.30 22.96 -6.40
N HIS A 277 -14.37 23.89 -6.16
CA HIS A 277 -14.16 25.07 -6.98
C HIS A 277 -12.99 24.95 -7.98
N ILE A 278 -12.37 23.77 -8.06
CA ILE A 278 -11.20 23.54 -8.91
C ILE A 278 -11.70 22.94 -10.24
N PRO A 279 -11.49 23.61 -11.39
CA PRO A 279 -11.85 23.05 -12.70
C PRO A 279 -11.03 21.80 -13.04
N ASP A 280 -11.64 20.84 -13.73
CA ASP A 280 -11.01 19.54 -14.06
C ASP A 280 -9.76 19.70 -14.95
N GLU A 281 -9.73 20.71 -15.83
CA GLU A 281 -8.59 21.01 -16.72
C GLU A 281 -7.49 21.82 -16.03
N SER A 282 -7.71 22.28 -14.79
CA SER A 282 -6.73 23.12 -14.10
C SER A 282 -5.50 22.31 -13.64
N PRO A 283 -4.30 22.92 -13.60
CA PRO A 283 -3.11 22.27 -13.06
C PRO A 283 -3.29 21.73 -11.63
N ALA A 284 -4.08 22.42 -10.79
CA ALA A 284 -4.36 21.98 -9.43
C ALA A 284 -5.16 20.66 -9.39
N PHE A 285 -6.14 20.49 -10.29
CA PHE A 285 -6.85 19.21 -10.40
C PHE A 285 -5.93 18.11 -10.92
N GLN A 286 -5.04 18.42 -11.87
CA GLN A 286 -4.05 17.46 -12.37
C GLN A 286 -3.09 17.01 -11.25
N ASP A 287 -2.71 17.90 -10.34
CA ASP A 287 -1.92 17.55 -9.16
C ASP A 287 -2.71 16.68 -8.17
N ALA A 288 -4.00 16.98 -7.94
CA ALA A 288 -4.87 16.11 -7.15
C ALA A 288 -4.97 14.70 -7.76
N TYR A 289 -5.16 14.63 -9.08
CA TYR A 289 -5.20 13.40 -9.86
C TYR A 289 -3.91 12.59 -9.68
N ALA A 290 -2.76 13.25 -9.85
CA ALA A 290 -1.45 12.64 -9.66
C ALA A 290 -1.24 12.17 -8.22
N CYS A 291 -1.67 12.93 -7.20
CA CYS A 291 -1.60 12.51 -5.80
C CYS A 291 -2.36 11.21 -5.56
N VAL A 292 -3.60 11.11 -6.05
CA VAL A 292 -4.43 9.90 -5.90
C VAL A 292 -3.79 8.72 -6.63
N GLY A 293 -3.36 8.91 -7.87
CA GLY A 293 -2.70 7.85 -8.66
C GLY A 293 -1.40 7.34 -8.02
N LEU A 294 -0.56 8.25 -7.52
CA LEU A 294 0.67 7.90 -6.81
C LEU A 294 0.38 7.21 -5.48
N ALA A 295 -0.58 7.70 -4.70
CA ALA A 295 -0.97 7.07 -3.44
C ALA A 295 -1.51 5.65 -3.65
N LEU A 296 -2.35 5.43 -4.68
CA LEU A 296 -2.83 4.10 -5.07
C LEU A 296 -1.69 3.19 -5.51
N SER A 297 -0.74 3.71 -6.29
CA SER A 297 0.46 2.97 -6.70
C SER A 297 1.28 2.51 -5.49
N ARG A 298 1.52 3.41 -4.51
CA ARG A 298 2.22 3.06 -3.28
C ARG A 298 1.44 2.10 -2.39
N LEU A 299 0.11 2.24 -2.30
CA LEU A 299 -0.74 1.27 -1.59
C LEU A 299 -0.66 -0.11 -2.23
N LYS A 300 -0.68 -0.21 -3.55
CA LYS A 300 -0.48 -1.47 -4.28
C LYS A 300 0.88 -2.09 -3.94
N ASP A 301 1.94 -1.29 -3.87
CA ASP A 301 3.29 -1.74 -3.55
C ASP A 301 3.42 -2.28 -2.11
N VAL A 302 2.59 -1.83 -1.17
CA VAL A 302 2.62 -2.33 0.23
C VAL A 302 1.49 -3.32 0.56
N ALA A 303 0.44 -3.40 -0.25
CA ALA A 303 -0.76 -4.18 0.06
C ALA A 303 -0.48 -5.67 0.23
N PHE A 304 0.47 -6.22 -0.51
CA PHE A 304 0.81 -7.65 -0.44
C PHE A 304 1.65 -8.05 0.79
N ILE A 305 2.08 -7.09 1.62
CA ILE A 305 2.98 -7.35 2.74
C ILE A 305 2.25 -8.01 3.91
N SER A 306 1.02 -7.58 4.20
CA SER A 306 0.30 -8.02 5.39
C SER A 306 -1.21 -7.73 5.30
N PRO A 307 -2.08 -8.60 5.86
CA PRO A 307 -3.50 -8.28 6.06
C PRO A 307 -3.72 -7.02 6.92
N LEU A 308 -2.74 -6.60 7.74
CA LEU A 308 -2.81 -5.32 8.46
C LEU A 308 -2.90 -4.12 7.51
N VAL A 309 -2.30 -4.21 6.33
CA VAL A 309 -2.38 -3.17 5.30
C VAL A 309 -3.78 -3.10 4.73
N ALA A 310 -4.37 -4.24 4.38
CA ALA A 310 -5.76 -4.32 3.93
C ALA A 310 -6.71 -3.73 4.99
N LYS A 311 -6.53 -4.07 6.27
CA LYS A 311 -7.30 -3.48 7.38
C LYS A 311 -7.16 -1.96 7.44
N ALA A 312 -5.93 -1.44 7.37
CA ALA A 312 -5.67 -0.01 7.43
C ALA A 312 -6.30 0.76 6.26
N MET A 313 -6.28 0.18 5.05
CA MET A 313 -6.93 0.76 3.86
C MET A 313 -8.47 0.74 4.01
N LEU A 314 -9.04 -0.36 4.49
CA LEU A 314 -10.49 -0.45 4.70
C LEU A 314 -10.98 0.49 5.82
N ASP A 315 -10.28 0.52 6.95
CA ASP A 315 -10.56 1.44 8.06
C ASP A 315 -10.37 2.91 7.64
N GLY A 316 -9.46 3.18 6.70
CA GLY A 316 -9.27 4.49 6.07
C GLY A 316 -10.32 4.88 5.04
N GLY A 317 -11.25 3.98 4.69
CA GLY A 317 -12.34 4.25 3.75
C GLY A 317 -11.94 4.15 2.29
N ILE A 318 -11.01 3.27 1.91
CA ILE A 318 -10.56 3.12 0.51
C ILE A 318 -11.72 2.75 -0.43
N VAL A 319 -12.65 1.89 0.01
CA VAL A 319 -13.82 1.47 -0.79
C VAL A 319 -14.76 2.65 -1.03
N ILE A 320 -15.08 3.41 0.03
CA ILE A 320 -15.93 4.60 -0.10
C ILE A 320 -15.24 5.67 -0.96
N SER A 321 -13.92 5.83 -0.81
CA SER A 321 -13.14 6.74 -1.65
C SER A 321 -13.20 6.34 -3.12
N MET A 322 -13.08 5.04 -3.44
CA MET A 322 -13.25 4.54 -4.80
C MET A 322 -14.64 4.89 -5.35
N LEU A 323 -15.69 4.51 -4.63
CA LEU A 323 -17.07 4.69 -5.11
C LEU A 323 -17.43 6.17 -5.34
N LEU A 324 -16.85 7.08 -4.55
CA LEU A 324 -17.05 8.53 -4.66
C LEU A 324 -16.06 9.25 -5.60
N ALA A 325 -15.11 8.56 -6.22
CA ALA A 325 -14.10 9.17 -7.09
C ALA A 325 -14.63 9.60 -8.48
N GLN A 326 -15.94 9.88 -8.60
CA GLN A 326 -16.63 10.16 -9.86
C GLN A 326 -15.93 11.22 -10.72
N ARG A 327 -15.47 12.32 -10.11
CA ARG A 327 -14.75 13.40 -10.82
C ARG A 327 -13.41 12.95 -11.40
N PHE A 328 -12.76 11.97 -10.79
CA PHE A 328 -11.50 11.42 -11.31
C PHE A 328 -11.77 10.48 -12.49
N TYR A 329 -12.92 9.81 -12.51
CA TYR A 329 -13.37 8.95 -13.62
C TYR A 329 -13.93 9.74 -14.80
N SER A 330 -14.44 10.96 -14.59
CA SER A 330 -14.96 11.81 -15.68
C SER A 330 -13.89 12.58 -16.46
N LEU A 331 -12.62 12.50 -16.04
CA LEU A 331 -11.55 13.26 -16.68
C LEU A 331 -11.33 12.78 -18.13
N ARG A 332 -11.61 13.65 -19.11
CA ARG A 332 -11.70 13.32 -20.55
C ARG A 332 -10.41 12.86 -21.22
N ALA A 333 -9.26 12.98 -20.57
CA ALA A 333 -8.01 12.45 -21.11
C ALA A 333 -7.99 10.91 -20.99
N GLU A 334 -8.22 10.20 -22.11
CA GLU A 334 -8.34 8.73 -22.17
C GLU A 334 -7.23 7.95 -21.44
N ARG A 335 -5.99 8.45 -21.46
CA ARG A 335 -4.86 7.84 -20.74
C ARG A 335 -4.89 8.10 -19.25
N MET A 336 -5.35 9.28 -18.83
CA MET A 336 -5.40 9.64 -17.42
C MET A 336 -6.51 8.85 -16.74
N ASN A 337 -7.74 8.88 -17.22
CA ASN A 337 -8.91 8.20 -16.64
C ASN A 337 -8.62 6.73 -16.21
N LYS A 338 -7.84 6.00 -17.02
CA LYS A 338 -7.50 4.60 -16.74
C LYS A 338 -6.61 4.44 -15.50
N ALA A 339 -5.71 5.37 -15.19
CA ALA A 339 -4.70 5.17 -14.13
C ALA A 339 -5.30 5.03 -12.73
N VAL A 340 -6.17 5.97 -12.31
CA VAL A 340 -6.85 5.91 -11.00
C VAL A 340 -7.80 4.73 -10.94
N SER A 341 -8.57 4.49 -12.01
CA SER A 341 -9.50 3.36 -12.08
C SER A 341 -8.79 2.00 -11.98
N MET A 342 -7.72 1.79 -12.75
CA MET A 342 -6.87 0.60 -12.66
C MET A 342 -6.19 0.49 -11.30
N GLY A 343 -5.77 1.61 -10.71
CA GLY A 343 -5.16 1.67 -9.38
C GLY A 343 -6.12 1.16 -8.29
N PHE A 344 -7.36 1.63 -8.29
CA PHE A 344 -8.40 1.13 -7.38
C PHE A 344 -8.69 -0.35 -7.60
N GLY A 345 -8.84 -0.79 -8.85
CA GLY A 345 -9.09 -2.20 -9.17
C GLY A 345 -7.95 -3.11 -8.70
N ALA A 346 -6.70 -2.66 -8.84
CA ALA A 346 -5.54 -3.40 -8.34
C ALA A 346 -5.53 -3.48 -6.80
N VAL A 347 -5.80 -2.37 -6.11
CA VAL A 347 -5.88 -2.35 -4.64
C VAL A 347 -7.01 -3.25 -4.12
N LEU A 348 -8.18 -3.22 -4.77
CA LEU A 348 -9.30 -4.10 -4.43
C LEU A 348 -8.97 -5.58 -4.56
N ARG A 349 -8.37 -5.99 -5.70
CA ARG A 349 -7.91 -7.37 -5.91
C ARG A 349 -6.86 -7.79 -4.89
N LEU A 350 -6.00 -6.88 -4.44
CA LEU A 350 -5.02 -7.19 -3.39
C LEU A 350 -5.69 -7.32 -2.01
N ILE A 351 -6.71 -6.51 -1.72
CA ILE A 351 -7.51 -6.65 -0.49
C ILE A 351 -8.22 -8.01 -0.45
N SER A 352 -8.75 -8.48 -1.58
CA SER A 352 -9.49 -9.75 -1.64
C SER A 352 -8.63 -10.98 -1.36
N LEU A 353 -7.32 -10.93 -1.64
CA LEU A 353 -6.38 -11.98 -1.23
C LEU A 353 -6.41 -12.23 0.28
N PHE A 354 -6.79 -11.20 1.06
CA PHE A 354 -6.86 -11.29 2.50
C PHE A 354 -8.29 -11.49 3.03
N PHE A 355 -9.29 -11.79 2.19
CA PHE A 355 -10.63 -12.16 2.67
C PHE A 355 -10.64 -13.45 3.49
N VAL A 356 -9.64 -14.31 3.29
CA VAL A 356 -9.38 -15.45 4.19
C VAL A 356 -9.12 -15.03 5.63
N TYR A 357 -8.82 -13.76 5.91
CA TYR A 357 -8.73 -13.25 7.28
C TYR A 357 -10.08 -12.61 7.67
N PRO A 358 -10.82 -13.15 8.67
CA PRO A 358 -12.11 -12.64 9.11
C PRO A 358 -12.11 -11.14 9.44
N SER A 359 -10.98 -10.65 9.96
CA SER A 359 -10.83 -9.24 10.33
C SER A 359 -10.80 -8.28 9.14
N VAL A 360 -10.34 -8.73 7.96
CA VAL A 360 -10.36 -7.99 6.69
C VAL A 360 -11.75 -8.13 6.05
N LEU A 361 -12.26 -9.37 5.95
CA LEU A 361 -13.57 -9.67 5.37
C LEU A 361 -14.69 -8.84 6.02
N ARG A 362 -14.77 -8.83 7.35
CA ARG A 362 -15.79 -8.05 8.08
C ARG A 362 -15.70 -6.55 7.81
N ARG A 363 -14.49 -5.99 7.63
CA ARG A 363 -14.31 -4.56 7.29
C ARG A 363 -14.75 -4.26 5.86
N PHE A 364 -14.49 -5.18 4.94
CA PHE A 364 -14.97 -5.06 3.57
C PHE A 364 -16.50 -5.11 3.51
N ILE A 365 -17.13 -6.09 4.16
CA ILE A 365 -18.59 -6.19 4.31
C ILE A 365 -19.18 -4.93 4.94
N ARG A 366 -18.54 -4.39 5.99
CA ARG A 366 -18.95 -3.11 6.58
C ARG A 366 -18.91 -1.98 5.56
N SER A 367 -17.86 -1.91 4.74
CA SER A 367 -17.72 -0.90 3.70
C SER A 367 -18.79 -1.05 2.62
N MET A 368 -19.14 -2.29 2.23
CA MET A 368 -20.26 -2.56 1.32
C MET A 368 -21.59 -2.08 1.90
N LYS A 369 -21.88 -2.41 3.17
CA LYS A 369 -23.10 -1.96 3.85
C LYS A 369 -23.16 -0.43 3.94
N MET A 370 -22.03 0.23 4.21
CA MET A 370 -21.93 1.69 4.21
C MET A 370 -22.16 2.29 2.82
N ALA A 371 -21.62 1.68 1.76
CA ALA A 371 -21.83 2.13 0.39
C ALA A 371 -23.32 2.08 0.01
N LYS A 372 -24.01 0.99 0.35
CA LYS A 372 -25.46 0.84 0.16
C LYS A 372 -26.24 1.87 0.97
N ALA A 373 -25.90 2.05 2.26
CA ALA A 373 -26.56 3.03 3.12
C ALA A 373 -26.39 4.49 2.64
N TYR A 374 -25.28 4.79 1.97
CA TYR A 374 -25.05 6.10 1.34
C TYR A 374 -25.63 6.22 -0.08
N GLY A 375 -26.20 5.15 -0.64
CA GLY A 375 -26.73 5.15 -2.01
C GLY A 375 -25.65 5.34 -3.07
N ILE A 376 -24.45 4.80 -2.86
CA ILE A 376 -23.30 4.93 -3.78
C ILE A 376 -22.79 3.58 -4.30
N ASP A 377 -23.53 2.49 -4.06
CA ASP A 377 -23.19 1.18 -4.61
C ASP A 377 -23.49 1.15 -6.11
N TRP A 378 -22.46 0.98 -6.93
CA TRP A 378 -22.56 1.07 -8.38
C TRP A 378 -23.52 0.05 -9.02
N ASP A 379 -23.76 -1.09 -8.37
CA ASP A 379 -24.71 -2.08 -8.89
C ASP A 379 -26.18 -1.67 -8.67
N GLU A 380 -26.43 -0.72 -7.76
CA GLU A 380 -27.75 -0.16 -7.48
C GLU A 380 -27.97 1.20 -8.15
N LEU A 381 -26.93 1.79 -8.75
CA LEU A 381 -27.00 3.08 -9.42
C LEU A 381 -27.46 2.97 -10.88
N PRO A 382 -28.19 3.97 -11.41
CA PRO A 382 -28.61 3.97 -12.80
C PRO A 382 -27.40 4.07 -13.76
N PRO A 383 -27.48 3.49 -14.98
CA PRO A 383 -26.39 3.53 -15.96
C PRO A 383 -25.83 4.94 -16.22
N SER A 384 -26.69 5.95 -16.23
CA SER A 384 -26.30 7.35 -16.43
C SER A 384 -25.27 7.87 -15.41
N GLN A 385 -25.26 7.33 -14.19
CA GLN A 385 -24.31 7.71 -13.15
C GLN A 385 -23.04 6.86 -13.19
N THR A 386 -23.08 5.68 -13.82
CA THR A 386 -22.00 4.70 -13.79
C THR A 386 -21.25 4.59 -15.12
N ASN A 387 -21.78 5.11 -16.24
CA ASN A 387 -21.18 5.06 -17.58
C ASN A 387 -19.75 5.64 -17.68
N MET A 388 -19.35 6.50 -16.74
CA MET A 388 -17.98 7.04 -16.68
C MET A 388 -16.97 6.10 -16.00
N ILE A 389 -17.44 5.08 -15.32
CA ILE A 389 -16.61 4.07 -14.65
C ILE A 389 -16.24 3.00 -15.68
N ILE A 390 -14.94 2.73 -15.82
CA ILE A 390 -14.49 1.70 -16.74
C ILE A 390 -15.01 0.32 -16.31
N GLU A 391 -15.46 -0.47 -17.28
CA GLU A 391 -16.05 -1.80 -17.04
C GLU A 391 -15.15 -2.73 -16.20
N PRO A 392 -13.82 -2.80 -16.40
CA PRO A 392 -12.97 -3.66 -15.57
C PRO A 392 -13.01 -3.34 -14.08
N LEU A 393 -13.18 -2.07 -13.71
CA LEU A 393 -13.26 -1.67 -12.30
C LEU A 393 -14.63 -2.02 -11.71
N ARG A 394 -15.71 -1.79 -12.46
CA ARG A 394 -17.07 -2.16 -12.06
C ARG A 394 -17.18 -3.66 -11.85
N LYS A 395 -16.75 -4.46 -12.83
CA LYS A 395 -16.72 -5.92 -12.72
C LYS A 395 -15.93 -6.38 -11.49
N THR A 396 -14.74 -5.78 -11.25
CA THR A 396 -13.94 -6.09 -10.05
C THR A 396 -14.73 -5.81 -8.76
N TRP A 397 -15.49 -4.70 -8.68
CA TRP A 397 -16.32 -4.42 -7.51
C TRP A 397 -17.41 -5.48 -7.30
N THR A 398 -18.16 -5.81 -8.36
CA THR A 398 -19.24 -6.81 -8.32
C THR A 398 -18.72 -8.19 -7.94
N ASP A 399 -17.66 -8.68 -8.60
CA ASP A 399 -17.06 -10.00 -8.33
C ASP A 399 -16.61 -10.11 -6.87
N LEU A 400 -15.98 -9.06 -6.34
CA LEU A 400 -15.50 -9.06 -4.94
C LEU A 400 -16.62 -8.94 -3.92
N LYS A 401 -17.74 -8.29 -4.24
CA LYS A 401 -18.92 -8.28 -3.36
C LYS A 401 -19.52 -9.69 -3.24
N THR A 402 -19.65 -10.39 -4.35
CA THR A 402 -20.14 -11.78 -4.38
C THR A 402 -19.22 -12.67 -3.55
N MET A 403 -17.92 -12.65 -3.85
CA MET A 403 -16.92 -13.43 -3.10
C MET A 403 -16.92 -13.11 -1.60
N ALA A 404 -16.95 -11.83 -1.23
CA ALA A 404 -17.00 -11.44 0.17
C ALA A 404 -18.29 -11.95 0.85
N SER A 405 -19.42 -11.93 0.16
CA SER A 405 -20.69 -12.43 0.69
C SER A 405 -20.66 -13.94 0.90
N ASP A 406 -20.17 -14.70 -0.08
CA ASP A 406 -20.00 -16.15 0.00
C ASP A 406 -19.09 -16.53 1.18
N MET A 407 -17.92 -15.90 1.28
CA MET A 407 -16.98 -16.13 2.38
C MET A 407 -17.56 -15.68 3.73
N HIS A 408 -18.39 -14.64 3.76
CA HIS A 408 -19.02 -14.18 4.99
C HIS A 408 -20.10 -15.15 5.46
N THR A 409 -20.83 -15.78 4.54
CA THR A 409 -21.76 -16.88 4.86
C THR A 409 -21.01 -18.04 5.51
N ILE A 410 -19.90 -18.49 4.92
CA ILE A 410 -19.03 -19.53 5.52
C ILE A 410 -18.57 -19.10 6.92
N LEU A 411 -18.12 -17.85 7.09
CA LEU A 411 -17.68 -17.34 8.39
C LEU A 411 -18.80 -17.32 9.45
N ARG A 412 -20.07 -17.16 9.04
CA ARG A 412 -21.23 -17.16 9.95
C ARG A 412 -21.64 -18.58 10.34
N GLU A 413 -21.49 -19.54 9.44
CA GLU A 413 -21.78 -20.96 9.69
C GLU A 413 -20.67 -21.63 10.51
N MET A 414 -19.45 -21.10 10.46
CA MET A 414 -18.31 -21.61 11.21
C MET A 414 -18.57 -21.64 12.72
N ARG A 415 -18.37 -22.81 13.33
CA ARG A 415 -18.47 -23.01 14.78
C ARG A 415 -17.26 -22.38 15.48
N LEU A 416 -17.51 -21.34 16.28
CA LEU A 416 -16.45 -20.63 17.00
C LEU A 416 -16.11 -21.30 18.34
N MET A 417 -14.93 -21.90 18.43
CA MET A 417 -14.47 -22.49 19.69
C MET A 417 -13.90 -21.45 20.66
N CYS A 418 -14.20 -21.60 21.96
CA CYS A 418 -13.56 -20.80 23.00
C CYS A 418 -12.17 -21.39 23.32
N GLY A 419 -11.15 -20.53 23.44
CA GLY A 419 -9.78 -20.96 23.79
C GLY A 419 -9.63 -21.51 25.21
N TYR A 420 -10.70 -21.50 26.03
CA TYR A 420 -10.73 -22.24 27.30
C TYR A 420 -11.28 -23.64 27.02
N SER A 421 -10.43 -24.67 27.09
CA SER A 421 -10.82 -26.05 26.73
C SER A 421 -12.00 -26.59 27.53
N LYS A 422 -12.19 -26.14 28.77
CA LYS A 422 -13.33 -26.53 29.64
C LYS A 422 -14.50 -25.53 29.56
N CYS A 423 -14.60 -24.74 28.50
CA CYS A 423 -15.74 -23.86 28.30
C CYS A 423 -17.01 -24.69 28.11
N PRO A 424 -18.11 -24.43 28.83
CA PRO A 424 -19.37 -25.15 28.63
C PRO A 424 -19.87 -25.09 27.19
N ARG A 425 -19.61 -23.97 26.48
CA ARG A 425 -19.95 -23.84 25.04
C ARG A 425 -19.12 -24.73 24.12
N ASN A 426 -17.97 -25.23 24.56
CA ASN A 426 -17.19 -26.22 23.80
C ASN A 426 -17.65 -27.65 24.12
N LEU A 427 -18.43 -27.86 25.19
CA LEU A 427 -18.82 -29.16 25.73
C LEU A 427 -20.31 -29.46 25.55
N ALA A 428 -21.12 -28.45 25.19
CA ALA A 428 -22.53 -28.63 24.90
C ALA A 428 -22.67 -29.18 23.48
N ASP A 429 -23.25 -30.38 23.37
CA ASP A 429 -23.70 -30.94 22.09
C ASP A 429 -25.00 -30.23 21.66
N ASP A 430 -24.88 -29.55 20.51
CA ASP A 430 -25.86 -29.08 19.51
C ASP A 430 -27.26 -28.50 19.84
N ASP A 431 -27.83 -28.55 21.05
CA ASP A 431 -29.29 -28.28 21.19
C ASP A 431 -29.72 -26.88 21.67
N ASN A 432 -28.80 -25.96 21.96
CA ASN A 432 -29.18 -24.59 22.36
C ASN A 432 -28.74 -23.57 21.32
N GLU A 433 -29.49 -23.52 20.21
CA GLU A 433 -29.61 -22.33 19.37
C GLU A 433 -30.19 -21.19 20.21
N ASP A 434 -29.33 -20.44 20.92
CA ASP A 434 -29.72 -19.11 21.37
C ASP A 434 -29.90 -18.23 20.11
N GLN A 435 -31.16 -18.16 19.67
CA GLN A 435 -31.73 -17.38 18.56
C GLN A 435 -31.65 -15.86 18.76
N ASP A 436 -30.69 -15.34 19.52
CA ASP A 436 -30.51 -13.90 19.60
C ASP A 436 -29.52 -13.46 18.53
N GLY A 437 -30.01 -12.74 17.52
CA GLY A 437 -29.32 -12.39 16.28
C GLY A 437 -28.05 -11.53 16.40
N ASP A 438 -27.46 -11.44 17.60
CA ASP A 438 -26.23 -10.73 17.89
C ASP A 438 -25.08 -11.72 18.05
N THR A 439 -24.21 -11.79 17.03
CA THR A 439 -23.09 -12.72 16.97
C THR A 439 -22.23 -12.56 18.24
N PRO A 440 -22.00 -13.61 19.06
CA PRO A 440 -21.33 -13.44 20.35
C PRO A 440 -19.98 -12.77 20.16
N ARG A 441 -19.75 -11.66 20.88
CA ARG A 441 -18.48 -10.92 20.81
C ARG A 441 -17.37 -11.73 21.47
N TYR A 442 -16.62 -12.49 20.67
CA TYR A 442 -15.39 -13.13 21.14
C TYR A 442 -14.36 -12.06 21.56
N VAL A 443 -13.72 -12.28 22.69
CA VAL A 443 -12.68 -11.44 23.26
C VAL A 443 -11.32 -12.10 23.04
N ASN A 444 -10.41 -11.39 22.39
CA ASN A 444 -9.05 -11.91 22.17
C ASN A 444 -8.13 -11.53 23.32
N CYS A 445 -7.14 -12.37 23.60
CA CYS A 445 -6.06 -12.01 24.54
C CYS A 445 -5.38 -10.71 24.10
N SER A 446 -5.23 -9.74 25.00
CA SER A 446 -4.65 -8.44 24.68
C SER A 446 -3.15 -8.51 24.37
N VAL A 447 -2.45 -9.53 24.87
CA VAL A 447 -1.01 -9.72 24.75
C VAL A 447 -0.66 -10.55 23.53
N CYS A 448 -1.04 -11.83 23.48
CA CYS A 448 -0.65 -12.71 22.37
C CYS A 448 -1.56 -12.58 21.13
N LYS A 449 -2.78 -12.03 21.26
CA LYS A 449 -3.81 -11.92 20.20
C LYS A 449 -4.24 -13.24 19.55
N HIS A 450 -3.65 -14.37 19.93
CA HIS A 450 -3.86 -15.67 19.33
C HIS A 450 -5.12 -16.36 19.85
N LEU A 451 -5.32 -16.44 21.17
CA LEU A 451 -6.50 -17.07 21.75
C LEU A 451 -7.70 -16.12 21.78
N SER A 452 -8.87 -16.67 21.46
CA SER A 452 -10.17 -16.00 21.48
C SER A 452 -11.10 -16.67 22.49
N TYR A 453 -11.88 -15.88 23.23
CA TYR A 453 -12.75 -16.37 24.30
C TYR A 453 -14.18 -15.90 24.10
N CYS A 454 -15.17 -16.75 24.37
CA CYS A 454 -16.58 -16.35 24.29
C CYS A 454 -16.98 -15.32 25.37
N SER A 455 -16.18 -15.19 26.44
CA SER A 455 -16.42 -14.24 27.53
C SER A 455 -15.11 -13.85 28.24
N ARG A 456 -15.14 -12.75 29.00
CA ARG A 456 -14.00 -12.33 29.84
C ARG A 456 -13.75 -13.33 30.97
N GLU A 457 -14.78 -14.02 31.42
CA GLU A 457 -14.73 -15.05 32.46
C GLU A 457 -13.93 -16.26 31.96
N CYS A 458 -14.21 -16.74 30.75
CA CYS A 458 -13.43 -17.81 30.11
C CYS A 458 -11.97 -17.39 29.90
N ALA A 459 -11.72 -16.14 29.50
CA ALA A 459 -10.37 -15.61 29.38
C ALA A 459 -9.62 -15.64 30.73
N LYS A 460 -10.26 -15.20 31.82
CA LYS A 460 -9.69 -15.22 33.18
C LYS A 460 -9.44 -16.66 33.67
N LYS A 461 -10.37 -17.58 33.43
CA LYS A 461 -10.22 -18.99 33.81
C LYS A 461 -9.06 -19.64 33.07
N ASN A 462 -8.97 -19.46 31.75
CA ASN A 462 -7.87 -20.00 30.97
C ASN A 462 -6.52 -19.36 31.32
N TRP A 463 -6.52 -18.06 31.61
CA TRP A 463 -5.32 -17.35 32.07
C TRP A 463 -4.70 -18.02 33.29
N LYS A 464 -5.52 -18.33 34.31
CA LYS A 464 -5.05 -19.01 35.52
C LYS A 464 -4.68 -20.48 35.29
N ALA A 465 -5.35 -21.16 34.35
CA ALA A 465 -5.17 -22.59 34.15
C ALA A 465 -3.92 -22.96 33.35
N ARG A 466 -3.61 -22.21 32.29
CA ARG A 466 -2.51 -22.55 31.35
C ARG A 466 -1.99 -21.37 30.56
N HIS A 467 -2.87 -20.47 30.14
CA HIS A 467 -2.51 -19.47 29.14
C HIS A 467 -1.45 -18.46 29.63
N ARG A 468 -1.36 -18.18 30.93
CA ARG A 468 -0.34 -17.27 31.47
C ARG A 468 1.07 -17.68 31.07
N ASP A 469 1.37 -18.98 31.12
CA ASP A 469 2.71 -19.50 30.89
C ASP A 469 3.04 -19.55 29.38
N GLU A 470 2.02 -19.81 28.55
CA GLU A 470 2.16 -19.87 27.09
C GLU A 470 2.12 -18.49 26.43
N CYS A 471 1.46 -17.51 27.07
CA CYS A 471 1.18 -16.21 26.45
C CYS A 471 2.46 -15.45 26.11
N ALA A 472 3.54 -15.60 26.90
CA ALA A 472 4.81 -14.95 26.63
C ALA A 472 5.44 -15.50 25.34
N ALA A 473 5.54 -16.83 25.20
CA ALA A 473 6.06 -17.48 24.01
C ALA A 473 5.22 -17.18 22.76
N LEU A 474 3.89 -17.25 22.89
CA LEU A 474 2.96 -16.88 21.80
C LEU A 474 3.08 -15.40 21.45
N GLY A 475 3.27 -14.53 22.44
CA GLY A 475 3.45 -13.09 22.26
C GLY A 475 4.79 -12.72 21.60
N GLU A 476 5.88 -13.40 21.96
CA GLU A 476 7.18 -13.26 21.29
C GLU A 476 7.12 -13.77 19.85
N GLY A 477 6.45 -14.90 19.60
CA GLY A 477 6.19 -15.38 18.25
C GLY A 477 5.41 -14.35 17.42
N TRP A 478 4.41 -13.69 18.02
CA TRP A 478 3.66 -12.62 17.36
C TRP A 478 4.52 -11.39 17.04
N LYS A 479 5.47 -11.03 17.93
CA LYS A 479 6.42 -9.92 17.72
C LYS A 479 7.51 -10.24 16.68
N ASN A 480 8.06 -11.45 16.71
CA ASN A 480 9.22 -11.85 15.90
C ASN A 480 8.83 -12.31 14.49
N TYR A 481 7.63 -12.92 14.34
CA TYR A 481 7.10 -13.41 13.07
C TYR A 481 5.97 -12.54 12.51
N TRP A 482 5.89 -11.28 12.96
CA TRP A 482 5.08 -10.23 12.35
C TRP A 482 3.58 -10.54 12.23
N GLY A 483 3.06 -11.30 13.20
CA GLY A 483 1.65 -11.68 13.32
C GLY A 483 1.41 -13.13 12.89
N LEU A 484 1.31 -14.05 13.85
CA LEU A 484 0.74 -15.36 13.57
C LEU A 484 -0.78 -15.22 13.36
N PRO A 485 -1.40 -16.06 12.49
CA PRO A 485 -2.84 -16.22 12.47
C PRO A 485 -3.36 -16.45 13.90
N SER A 486 -4.45 -15.75 14.23
CA SER A 486 -5.18 -16.03 15.46
C SER A 486 -5.90 -17.37 15.34
N MET A 487 -6.30 -17.94 16.47
CA MET A 487 -7.13 -19.16 16.47
C MET A 487 -8.40 -18.99 15.61
N LEU A 488 -8.99 -17.78 15.60
CA LEU A 488 -10.12 -17.46 14.74
C LEU A 488 -9.77 -17.52 13.26
N ASP A 489 -8.57 -17.04 12.88
CA ASP A 489 -8.12 -17.11 11.49
C ASP A 489 -7.90 -18.58 11.09
N ILE A 490 -7.27 -19.38 11.96
CA ILE A 490 -7.02 -20.81 11.71
C ILE A 490 -8.32 -21.59 11.50
N LEU A 491 -9.28 -21.45 12.42
CA LEU A 491 -10.59 -22.12 12.30
C LEU A 491 -11.29 -21.72 11.00
N PHE A 492 -11.16 -20.46 10.58
CA PHE A 492 -11.78 -20.02 9.34
C PHE A 492 -11.05 -20.55 8.10
N PHE A 493 -9.72 -20.69 8.14
CA PHE A 493 -8.98 -21.37 7.08
C PHE A 493 -9.45 -22.83 6.95
N GLU A 494 -9.63 -23.51 8.08
CA GLU A 494 -10.10 -24.89 8.11
C GLU A 494 -11.50 -25.03 7.53
N GLU A 495 -12.44 -24.19 7.96
CA GLU A 495 -13.80 -24.17 7.45
C GLU A 495 -13.83 -23.83 5.95
N LEU A 496 -13.01 -22.88 5.49
CA LEU A 496 -12.88 -22.55 4.08
C LEU A 496 -12.39 -23.74 3.27
N SER A 497 -11.37 -24.46 3.75
CA SER A 497 -10.86 -25.66 3.10
C SER A 497 -11.91 -26.77 3.04
N TRP A 498 -12.65 -26.97 4.12
CA TRP A 498 -13.74 -27.95 4.17
C TRP A 498 -14.83 -27.62 3.15
N LYS A 499 -15.37 -26.40 3.18
CA LYS A 499 -16.41 -25.94 2.24
C LYS A 499 -15.92 -25.97 0.80
N PHE A 500 -14.65 -25.66 0.55
CA PHE A 500 -14.03 -25.74 -0.77
C PHE A 500 -14.05 -27.18 -1.31
N VAL A 501 -13.60 -28.16 -0.52
CA VAL A 501 -13.57 -29.57 -0.95
C VAL A 501 -14.97 -30.11 -1.17
N HIS A 502 -15.94 -29.76 -0.31
CA HIS A 502 -17.34 -30.14 -0.53
C HIS A 502 -17.92 -29.52 -1.81
N ARG A 503 -17.66 -28.23 -2.05
CA ARG A 503 -18.14 -27.53 -3.26
C ARG A 503 -17.55 -28.09 -4.55
N HIS A 504 -16.29 -28.53 -4.52
CA HIS A 504 -15.53 -28.95 -5.71
C HIS A 504 -15.21 -30.45 -5.72
N GLY A 505 -15.92 -31.25 -4.94
CA GLY A 505 -15.58 -32.66 -4.71
C GLY A 505 -15.54 -33.50 -5.99
N GLU A 506 -16.48 -33.27 -6.92
CA GLU A 506 -16.48 -33.91 -8.23
C GLU A 506 -15.21 -33.60 -9.02
N ALA A 507 -14.85 -32.32 -9.15
CA ALA A 507 -13.65 -31.91 -9.88
C ALA A 507 -12.37 -32.47 -9.24
N ILE A 508 -12.32 -32.54 -7.91
CA ILE A 508 -11.22 -33.14 -7.14
C ILE A 508 -11.12 -34.63 -7.44
N TYR A 509 -12.24 -35.36 -7.38
CA TYR A 509 -12.31 -36.78 -7.67
C TYR A 509 -11.84 -37.09 -9.10
N GLN A 510 -12.36 -36.36 -10.09
CA GLN A 510 -11.95 -36.52 -11.50
C GLN A 510 -10.45 -36.25 -11.70
N ALA A 511 -9.89 -35.26 -11.00
CA ALA A 511 -8.45 -34.99 -11.04
C ALA A 511 -7.61 -36.14 -10.43
N MET A 512 -8.12 -36.80 -9.39
CA MET A 512 -7.48 -37.99 -8.81
C MET A 512 -7.56 -39.20 -9.74
N VAL A 513 -8.73 -39.47 -10.36
CA VAL A 513 -8.90 -40.54 -11.35
C VAL A 513 -7.92 -40.33 -12.51
N LYS A 514 -7.86 -39.12 -13.07
CA LYS A 514 -6.92 -38.79 -14.15
C LYS A 514 -5.47 -39.06 -13.76
N ARG A 515 -5.05 -38.63 -12.56
CA ARG A 515 -3.71 -38.88 -12.04
C ARG A 515 -3.44 -40.38 -11.82
N ARG A 516 -4.45 -41.14 -11.43
CA ARG A 516 -4.39 -42.60 -11.28
C ARG A 516 -4.10 -43.27 -12.62
N ASP A 517 -4.85 -42.86 -13.64
CA ASP A 517 -4.76 -43.41 -15.00
C ASP A 517 -3.41 -43.05 -15.66
N GLU A 518 -2.93 -41.81 -15.47
CA GLU A 518 -1.60 -41.37 -15.94
C GLU A 518 -0.46 -42.23 -15.37
N LYS A 519 -0.61 -42.72 -14.14
CA LYS A 519 0.35 -43.62 -13.49
C LYS A 519 0.12 -45.11 -13.80
N ARG A 520 -0.90 -45.45 -14.59
CA ARG A 520 -1.28 -46.83 -14.99
C ARG A 520 -1.46 -47.80 -13.83
N ASP A 521 -2.01 -47.31 -12.74
CA ASP A 521 -2.19 -48.09 -11.51
C ASP A 521 -3.68 -48.08 -11.15
N TYR A 522 -4.42 -48.87 -11.92
CA TYR A 522 -5.88 -48.90 -11.98
C TYR A 522 -6.51 -49.47 -10.71
N ASP A 523 -5.78 -50.34 -10.01
CA ASP A 523 -6.24 -51.01 -8.79
C ASP A 523 -6.04 -50.16 -7.52
N ALA A 524 -5.30 -49.05 -7.61
CA ALA A 524 -5.07 -48.20 -6.46
C ALA A 524 -6.36 -47.51 -5.97
N PRO A 525 -6.59 -47.47 -4.65
CA PRO A 525 -7.74 -46.78 -4.08
C PRO A 525 -7.67 -45.27 -4.36
N ILE A 526 -8.84 -44.62 -4.36
CA ILE A 526 -8.96 -43.17 -4.43
C ILE A 526 -9.45 -42.66 -3.07
N PRO A 527 -8.69 -41.79 -2.37
CA PRO A 527 -7.39 -41.24 -2.76
C PRO A 527 -6.27 -42.27 -2.63
N ARG A 528 -5.19 -42.13 -3.41
CA ARG A 528 -4.00 -42.99 -3.25
C ARG A 528 -3.24 -42.59 -1.99
N ALA A 529 -2.54 -43.54 -1.39
CA ALA A 529 -1.65 -43.24 -0.27
C ALA A 529 -0.61 -42.16 -0.67
N GLY A 530 -0.55 -41.09 0.11
CA GLY A 530 0.33 -39.94 -0.10
C GLY A 530 -0.17 -38.92 -1.12
N ASP A 531 -1.35 -39.09 -1.72
CA ASP A 531 -1.98 -38.02 -2.51
C ASP A 531 -2.50 -36.92 -1.59
N VAL A 532 -2.26 -35.67 -2.01
CA VAL A 532 -2.60 -34.45 -1.27
C VAL A 532 -3.36 -33.50 -2.19
N VAL A 533 -4.49 -32.97 -1.70
CA VAL A 533 -5.13 -31.80 -2.34
C VAL A 533 -4.44 -30.56 -1.83
N ARG A 534 -3.72 -29.90 -2.73
CA ARG A 534 -3.16 -28.59 -2.47
C ARG A 534 -4.16 -27.53 -2.91
N ILE A 535 -4.62 -26.69 -1.98
CA ILE A 535 -5.50 -25.54 -2.26
C ILE A 535 -4.68 -24.25 -2.15
N ASP A 536 -4.75 -23.34 -3.13
CA ASP A 536 -4.00 -22.09 -3.15
C ASP A 536 -4.90 -20.87 -2.94
N PHE A 537 -5.09 -20.49 -1.67
CA PHE A 537 -5.84 -19.29 -1.29
C PHE A 537 -5.02 -17.99 -1.45
N SER A 538 -3.80 -18.05 -1.98
CA SER A 538 -2.99 -16.85 -2.26
C SER A 538 -3.31 -16.19 -3.61
N LYS A 539 -4.28 -16.73 -4.36
CA LYS A 539 -4.75 -16.22 -5.64
C LYS A 539 -6.05 -15.42 -5.49
N THR A 540 -6.33 -14.55 -6.47
CA THR A 540 -7.64 -13.89 -6.57
C THR A 540 -8.69 -14.89 -6.99
N ASP A 541 -9.92 -14.78 -6.47
CA ASP A 541 -10.99 -15.77 -6.66
C ASP A 541 -10.81 -17.08 -5.88
N VAL A 542 -10.55 -16.91 -4.59
CA VAL A 542 -10.20 -17.94 -3.59
C VAL A 542 -11.11 -19.18 -3.61
N LEU A 543 -12.36 -19.06 -4.06
CA LEU A 543 -13.34 -20.16 -4.10
C LEU A 543 -13.46 -20.85 -5.47
N SER A 544 -12.62 -20.52 -6.45
CA SER A 544 -12.62 -21.13 -7.78
C SER A 544 -12.04 -22.54 -7.79
N ALA A 545 -12.62 -23.42 -8.62
CA ALA A 545 -12.10 -24.78 -8.86
C ALA A 545 -10.69 -24.78 -9.46
N GLU A 546 -10.23 -23.69 -10.08
CA GLU A 546 -8.88 -23.55 -10.64
C GLU A 546 -7.77 -23.43 -9.57
N HIS A 547 -8.14 -23.42 -8.29
CA HIS A 547 -7.22 -23.17 -7.18
C HIS A 547 -6.84 -24.41 -6.39
N PHE A 548 -7.21 -25.60 -6.86
CA PHE A 548 -6.66 -26.84 -6.32
C PHE A 548 -5.79 -27.59 -7.33
N THR A 549 -4.89 -28.42 -6.82
CA THR A 549 -4.11 -29.39 -7.59
C THR A 549 -3.92 -30.66 -6.76
N ILE A 550 -3.91 -31.82 -7.42
CA ILE A 550 -3.56 -33.09 -6.78
C ILE A 550 -2.08 -33.38 -6.97
N THR A 551 -1.35 -33.56 -5.88
CA THR A 551 0.10 -33.81 -5.88
C THR A 551 0.45 -34.86 -4.83
N ASP A 552 1.66 -35.41 -4.88
CA ASP A 552 2.17 -36.25 -3.80
C ASP A 552 2.87 -35.40 -2.75
N ILE A 553 2.93 -35.90 -1.53
CA ILE A 553 3.51 -35.18 -0.39
C ILE A 553 4.95 -34.70 -0.65
N GLU A 554 5.81 -35.51 -1.28
CA GLU A 554 7.22 -35.10 -1.49
C GLU A 554 7.35 -34.02 -2.58
N THR A 555 6.54 -34.07 -3.64
CA THR A 555 6.46 -32.99 -4.63
C THR A 555 5.92 -31.70 -4.00
N LEU A 556 4.91 -31.79 -3.13
CA LEU A 556 4.39 -30.64 -2.39
C LEU A 556 5.49 -29.98 -1.54
N LEU A 557 6.25 -30.77 -0.79
CA LEU A 557 7.30 -30.26 0.11
C LEU A 557 8.48 -29.62 -0.64
N GLN A 558 8.65 -29.92 -1.93
CA GLN A 558 9.61 -29.26 -2.81
C GLN A 558 9.11 -27.92 -3.39
N ASP A 559 7.84 -27.55 -3.15
CA ASP A 559 7.30 -26.26 -3.60
C ASP A 559 8.11 -25.11 -3.00
N LYS A 560 8.57 -24.20 -3.86
CA LYS A 560 9.29 -22.98 -3.46
C LYS A 560 8.52 -22.15 -2.44
N LYS A 561 7.19 -22.21 -2.47
CA LYS A 561 6.30 -21.54 -1.50
C LYS A 561 6.38 -22.15 -0.09
N LEU A 562 6.70 -23.44 0.03
CA LEU A 562 6.88 -24.14 1.30
C LEU A 562 8.34 -24.15 1.78
N ALA A 563 9.30 -23.82 0.93
CA ALA A 563 10.72 -23.77 1.26
C ALA A 563 11.08 -22.83 2.43
N LEU A 564 10.21 -21.85 2.74
CA LEU A 564 10.39 -20.94 3.88
C LEU A 564 9.82 -21.47 5.20
N LEU A 565 9.16 -22.63 5.20
CA LEU A 565 8.63 -23.23 6.42
C LEU A 565 9.77 -23.89 7.22
N SER A 566 9.67 -23.82 8.54
CA SER A 566 10.56 -24.58 9.43
C SER A 566 10.40 -26.08 9.20
N GLN A 567 11.46 -26.87 9.39
CA GLN A 567 11.42 -28.34 9.32
C GLN A 567 10.31 -28.94 10.19
N GLN A 568 10.04 -28.36 11.36
CA GLN A 568 8.94 -28.78 12.23
C GLN A 568 7.56 -28.68 11.54
N LYS A 569 7.32 -27.63 10.76
CA LYS A 569 6.05 -27.45 10.02
C LYS A 569 5.96 -28.43 8.86
N LEU A 570 7.04 -28.62 8.10
CA LEU A 570 7.08 -29.63 7.04
C LEU A 570 6.80 -31.04 7.59
N GLN A 571 7.28 -31.32 8.79
CA GLN A 571 6.99 -32.58 9.47
C GLN A 571 5.51 -32.72 9.84
N LEU A 572 4.85 -31.65 10.29
CA LEU A 572 3.40 -31.67 10.56
C LEU A 572 2.58 -32.01 9.31
N VAL A 573 2.98 -31.52 8.13
CA VAL A 573 2.33 -31.86 6.86
C VAL A 573 2.49 -33.37 6.55
N ARG A 574 3.70 -33.92 6.74
CA ARG A 574 3.94 -35.37 6.59
C ARG A 574 3.11 -36.19 7.56
N ASP A 575 3.03 -35.76 8.82
CA ASP A 575 2.25 -36.43 9.86
C ASP A 575 0.75 -36.38 9.55
N CYS A 576 0.25 -35.29 8.97
CA CYS A 576 -1.12 -35.18 8.48
C CYS A 576 -1.38 -36.16 7.33
N SER A 577 -0.50 -36.22 6.33
CA SER A 577 -0.61 -37.16 5.21
C SER A 577 -0.65 -38.61 5.69
N ARG A 578 0.28 -39.00 6.57
CA ARG A 578 0.34 -40.38 7.09
C ARG A 578 -0.91 -40.78 7.89
N ARG A 579 -1.49 -39.84 8.65
CA ARG A 579 -2.75 -40.08 9.35
C ARG A 579 -3.92 -40.22 8.39
N ALA A 580 -3.99 -39.35 7.37
CA ALA A 580 -5.01 -39.44 6.34
C ALA A 580 -4.95 -40.78 5.60
N ASP A 581 -3.74 -41.23 5.21
CA ASP A 581 -3.53 -42.54 4.58
C ASP A 581 -4.00 -43.70 5.47
N ALA A 582 -3.66 -43.68 6.76
CA ALA A 582 -4.05 -44.71 7.71
C ALA A 582 -5.58 -44.76 7.95
N GLU A 583 -6.26 -43.63 7.78
CA GLU A 583 -7.71 -43.49 7.97
C GLU A 583 -8.50 -43.64 6.65
N GLY A 584 -7.82 -43.84 5.51
CA GLY A 584 -8.48 -43.85 4.19
C GLY A 584 -9.08 -42.50 3.80
N ARG A 585 -8.50 -41.41 4.31
CA ARG A 585 -9.00 -40.04 4.18
C ARG A 585 -8.15 -39.21 3.24
N LEU A 586 -8.71 -38.08 2.84
CA LEU A 586 -8.04 -37.09 2.02
C LEU A 586 -7.17 -36.17 2.86
N CYS A 587 -5.88 -36.08 2.52
CA CYS A 587 -5.01 -35.03 3.04
C CYS A 587 -5.20 -33.74 2.23
N VAL A 588 -5.55 -32.66 2.91
CA VAL A 588 -5.73 -31.33 2.31
C VAL A 588 -4.74 -30.36 2.92
N VAL A 589 -3.99 -29.67 2.07
CA VAL A 589 -3.03 -28.63 2.46
C VAL A 589 -3.42 -27.33 1.77
N ALA A 590 -3.92 -26.38 2.55
CA ALA A 590 -4.27 -25.05 2.06
C ALA A 590 -3.14 -24.06 2.27
N LEU A 591 -2.79 -23.34 1.21
CA LEU A 591 -1.78 -22.28 1.21
C LEU A 591 -2.45 -20.92 1.39
N VAL A 592 -2.20 -20.29 2.53
CA VAL A 592 -2.80 -19.01 2.91
C VAL A 592 -1.76 -17.89 2.84
N PRO A 593 -2.06 -16.73 2.23
CA PRO A 593 -1.13 -15.60 2.19
C PRO A 593 -0.76 -15.15 3.60
N SER A 594 0.53 -15.20 3.95
CA SER A 594 1.02 -14.94 5.32
C SER A 594 1.04 -13.46 5.72
N ILE A 595 1.21 -13.21 7.02
CA ILE A 595 1.37 -11.89 7.60
C ILE A 595 2.86 -11.52 7.67
N GLY A 596 3.25 -10.38 7.07
CA GLY A 596 4.49 -9.67 7.39
C GLY A 596 5.76 -10.10 6.68
N LEU A 597 5.70 -11.13 5.83
CA LEU A 597 6.84 -11.61 5.03
C LEU A 597 6.57 -11.55 3.50
N GLY A 598 5.45 -10.94 3.09
CA GLY A 598 5.00 -10.88 1.70
C GLY A 598 4.45 -12.23 1.19
N LEU A 599 3.99 -12.25 -0.06
CA LEU A 599 3.45 -13.44 -0.74
C LEU A 599 4.42 -14.62 -0.84
N GLY A 600 5.70 -14.42 -0.49
CA GLY A 600 6.73 -15.46 -0.52
C GLY A 600 6.66 -16.44 0.66
N SER A 601 6.00 -16.07 1.77
CA SER A 601 5.74 -16.99 2.87
C SER A 601 4.24 -17.29 2.91
N LEU A 602 3.88 -18.56 3.06
CA LEU A 602 2.51 -19.01 3.20
C LEU A 602 2.33 -19.65 4.55
N TRP A 603 1.12 -19.55 5.09
CA TRP A 603 0.69 -20.39 6.18
C TRP A 603 0.02 -21.64 5.59
N THR A 604 0.26 -22.79 6.20
CA THR A 604 -0.36 -24.05 5.80
C THR A 604 -1.44 -24.40 6.81
N SER A 605 -2.62 -24.76 6.30
CA SER A 605 -3.67 -25.42 7.08
C SER A 605 -3.74 -26.86 6.60
N GLU A 606 -3.51 -27.82 7.49
CA GLU A 606 -3.52 -29.25 7.17
C GLU A 606 -4.77 -29.91 7.76
N ILE A 607 -5.58 -30.54 6.92
CA ILE A 607 -6.84 -31.18 7.33
C ILE A 607 -6.92 -32.57 6.71
N SER A 608 -7.30 -33.55 7.53
CA SER A 608 -7.73 -34.87 7.06
C SER A 608 -9.24 -34.87 6.96
N MET A 609 -9.81 -35.23 5.81
CA MET A 609 -11.27 -35.24 5.62
C MET A 609 -11.74 -36.42 4.78
N ASP A 610 -12.96 -36.88 5.05
CA ASP A 610 -13.62 -37.88 4.20
C ASP A 610 -13.94 -37.24 2.84
N LEU A 611 -13.68 -37.94 1.74
CA LEU A 611 -14.23 -37.51 0.45
C LEU A 611 -15.77 -37.65 0.52
N PRO A 612 -16.53 -36.68 0.00
CA PRO A 612 -17.98 -36.75 0.10
C PRO A 612 -18.52 -38.00 -0.61
N LYS A 613 -19.23 -38.86 0.14
CA LYS A 613 -19.70 -40.18 -0.32
C LYS A 613 -20.49 -40.14 -1.63
N GLN A 614 -21.20 -39.04 -1.86
CA GLN A 614 -22.02 -38.78 -3.04
C GLN A 614 -21.27 -38.84 -4.39
N PHE A 615 -19.93 -38.82 -4.38
CA PHE A 615 -19.12 -38.90 -5.60
C PHE A 615 -18.60 -40.32 -5.91
N PHE A 616 -18.81 -41.29 -5.00
CA PHE A 616 -18.37 -42.67 -5.17
C PHE A 616 -19.47 -43.62 -5.64
N ASP A 617 -20.74 -43.22 -5.49
CA ASP A 617 -21.89 -43.99 -5.99
C ASP A 617 -22.02 -43.80 -7.51
N VAL A 618 -21.05 -44.32 -8.26
CA VAL A 618 -21.28 -44.67 -9.66
C VAL A 618 -22.27 -45.84 -9.64
N PRO A 619 -23.44 -45.75 -10.29
CA PRO A 619 -24.33 -46.89 -10.40
C PRO A 619 -23.55 -48.04 -11.02
N ASP A 620 -23.48 -49.14 -10.30
CA ASP A 620 -22.82 -50.35 -10.76
C ASP A 620 -23.65 -50.92 -11.91
N GLU A 621 -23.39 -50.47 -13.15
CA GLU A 621 -24.01 -50.99 -14.39
C GLU A 621 -23.65 -52.46 -14.66
N SER A 622 -22.98 -53.15 -13.72
CA SER A 622 -22.56 -54.54 -13.86
C SER A 622 -23.46 -55.57 -13.17
N SER A 623 -24.62 -55.17 -12.65
CA SER A 623 -25.61 -56.10 -12.05
C SER A 623 -26.87 -56.30 -12.90
N ASP A 624 -26.72 -56.54 -14.19
CA ASP A 624 -27.80 -57.06 -15.05
C ASP A 624 -27.49 -58.49 -15.51
N GLU A 625 -27.34 -59.39 -14.53
CA GLU A 625 -27.39 -60.85 -14.71
C GLU A 625 -28.65 -61.42 -14.04
N SER A 626 -29.84 -61.12 -14.54
CA SER A 626 -31.00 -61.98 -14.29
C SER A 626 -32.22 -61.70 -15.19
N VAL A 627 -32.22 -62.11 -16.46
CA VAL A 627 -33.41 -62.71 -17.09
C VAL A 627 -32.97 -63.69 -18.19
N ARG A 628 -32.74 -64.96 -17.82
CA ARG A 628 -33.00 -66.10 -18.71
C ARG A 628 -34.30 -66.74 -18.24
N GLY A 629 -35.31 -66.80 -19.11
CA GLY A 629 -36.41 -67.75 -18.96
C GLY A 629 -37.74 -67.29 -19.52
N ALA A 630 -38.25 -68.10 -20.46
CA ALA A 630 -39.58 -68.08 -21.08
C ALA A 630 -39.82 -66.85 -21.99
N GLY A 631 -40.10 -66.99 -23.27
CA GLY A 631 -40.78 -68.03 -24.03
C GLY A 631 -41.61 -67.26 -25.05
N ASP A 632 -41.69 -67.75 -26.28
CA ASP A 632 -42.89 -67.64 -27.11
C ASP A 632 -42.67 -68.32 -28.47
N ASP A 633 -43.44 -69.39 -28.63
CA ASP A 633 -43.82 -69.98 -29.90
C ASP A 633 -44.62 -68.96 -30.71
N LEU A 634 -44.24 -68.73 -31.97
CA LEU A 634 -45.06 -68.04 -32.96
C LEU A 634 -45.21 -68.97 -34.17
N GLU A 635 -46.38 -69.61 -34.26
CA GLU A 635 -46.92 -70.08 -35.53
C GLU A 635 -47.59 -68.92 -36.30
N PRO A 636 -47.64 -69.00 -37.64
CA PRO A 636 -47.90 -67.86 -38.52
C PRO A 636 -49.38 -67.71 -38.89
N ALA A 637 -49.83 -66.46 -39.08
CA ALA A 637 -51.13 -66.17 -39.68
C ALA A 637 -51.03 -66.15 -41.22
N GLU A 638 -51.87 -66.96 -41.86
CA GLU A 638 -52.17 -66.95 -43.29
C GLU A 638 -53.01 -65.73 -43.71
N LEU A 639 -52.86 -65.40 -45.00
CA LEU A 639 -53.65 -64.47 -45.78
C LEU A 639 -55.03 -65.05 -46.11
N ASP A 640 -56.10 -64.34 -45.73
CA ASP A 640 -57.19 -63.84 -46.62
C ASP A 640 -58.20 -62.99 -45.82
#